data_AF-A0A2T7M0V1-F1
#
_entry.id   AF-A0A2T7M0V1-F1
#
_cell.length_a   1.000
_cell.length_b   1.000
_cell.length_c   1.000
_cell.angle_alpha   90.00
_cell.angle_beta   90.00
_cell.angle_gamma   90.00
#
_symmetry.space_group_name_H-M   'P 1'
#
loop_
_entity.id
_entity.type
_entity.pdbx_description
1 polymer ?
#
loop_
_entity_poly.entity_id
_entity_poly.type
_entity_poly.pdbx_seq_one_letter_code
_entity_poly.pdbx_strand_id
1 'polypeptide(L)'
;MIEVLLVLTSLSGLVSRVTPRPAAATLLAIAVAAVGLGPAASPAAAATIPAGAGSYTDARPAGTQGPTTNTGAPVTPKLTTAARSKPVPTNDWWSSLAFQRYGDNPYSTPMYGHPLTYQAKASGLEVGYPTTPAIVGDGRQYEYAHKADLTVGLSGLNSPDTKADAWSDWTVTPYWADGSRTFRATIGHGMPFVYAKGSGGDARITTASAPTVFSDQGNVLGITVAGHHYALFAPTGSDWNISGSTITAGLGSKDYFSLAVLPSTDALATYRKYAFSFVTGSQVAWQTTGGNVRATYSLTTEAKEGTERGTLQALYRHQWLHTSDALTPYTYVSPRGTMKVRESATFTTSQKNNGVVPALPASSGVDKARLTGYLNEVANASDPFSGATDTYWTGKALGRLAQLVPVADQIGQTATRDKLLGLMKGRLQEWFTAGGASEFSYDKDWKTLTGYPASYGSDTELNDHHFHYSYYVYAAAIIAQYDQAWVADSAWGTMIKHLIRDTANASRTDSAYPFLRGFDVYAGHSWASGHQGFAAGNNQESSSESINLSAALVLFGSATGDNALRDLGSYLLTTESEAITQYWFDASQQVFPASFGHDTVGMVWGSGGAYSTWWTANPEEIHGINVLPVTGGSLHLAREKAAIKRNIAEMERENGGPAQEWRDLLWEFESLSDPASAKAKWDGVNGNYTPEQGESKAHTYHWINTLAAVGAPDMTVSGDIPTSAVFSKNGTRTYTAHNHGSSARTVTFSDGKTLSVPARSTATSTGPGGGDPDPDPDPDPGNPSTGNTFRLKTGGVLTTATTDPAGADTIASADGVNRDGTPYRPTVYEVKKVNGKVAAGAATAFRLRVDAGTKVGLAPQVRVSYDLTGDGTFDRTETFRYFATDPVNGWEEYTQAVGAQATTGSLGELKNGTVRLEIWNALGNGTSQVQTGTDAAVLRIPYQ
;
A
#
# COMPACT_ATOMS: atom_id res chain seq x y z
N MET A 1 27.20 -9.90 -11.40
CA MET A 1 28.53 -10.41 -10.98
C MET A 1 28.29 -11.19 -9.70
N ILE A 2 28.61 -12.46 -9.49
CA ILE A 2 29.55 -13.42 -10.09
C ILE A 2 28.93 -14.82 -9.99
N GLU A 3 28.92 -15.58 -11.08
CA GLU A 3 29.57 -16.89 -11.13
C GLU A 3 30.03 -17.13 -12.57
N VAL A 4 31.35 -16.97 -12.77
CA VAL A 4 32.09 -17.38 -13.96
C VAL A 4 33.26 -18.20 -13.43
N LEU A 5 33.38 -19.45 -13.88
CA LEU A 5 34.60 -20.23 -13.70
C LEU A 5 35.20 -20.56 -15.08
N LEU A 6 36.43 -20.07 -15.28
CA LEU A 6 37.31 -20.32 -16.42
C LEU A 6 37.93 -21.72 -16.36
N VAL A 7 38.12 -22.37 -17.53
CA VAL A 7 39.32 -23.16 -17.85
C VAL A 7 39.71 -22.90 -19.30
N LEU A 8 40.99 -22.55 -19.51
CA LEU A 8 41.65 -22.29 -20.81
C LEU A 8 42.90 -23.17 -20.87
N THR A 9 43.18 -23.84 -22.00
CA THR A 9 44.52 -23.86 -22.65
C THR A 9 44.55 -24.62 -23.99
N SER A 10 44.94 -23.86 -25.02
CA SER A 10 45.67 -24.12 -26.29
C SER A 10 45.91 -25.53 -26.84
N LEU A 11 45.80 -25.67 -28.18
CA LEU A 11 46.93 -25.97 -29.09
C LEU A 11 46.57 -25.85 -30.59
N SER A 12 47.61 -25.53 -31.37
CA SER A 12 47.69 -24.99 -32.74
C SER A 12 47.61 -26.05 -33.86
N GLY A 13 47.31 -25.67 -35.12
CA GLY A 13 47.58 -26.55 -36.28
C GLY A 13 46.98 -26.20 -37.66
N LEU A 14 47.64 -25.29 -38.38
CA LEU A 14 47.90 -25.19 -39.85
C LEU A 14 47.12 -26.02 -40.93
N VAL A 15 46.70 -25.29 -42.00
CA VAL A 15 47.11 -25.41 -43.44
C VAL A 15 46.11 -25.82 -44.56
N SER A 16 46.05 -24.89 -45.55
CA SER A 16 45.89 -24.96 -47.04
C SER A 16 44.58 -25.43 -47.70
N ARG A 17 43.89 -24.52 -48.43
CA ARG A 17 44.04 -24.09 -49.86
C ARG A 17 43.37 -25.05 -50.84
N VAL A 18 42.46 -24.54 -51.69
CA VAL A 18 42.51 -24.59 -53.17
C VAL A 18 41.47 -23.61 -53.77
N THR A 19 41.92 -22.75 -54.68
CA THR A 19 41.19 -22.07 -55.78
C THR A 19 41.68 -22.71 -57.10
N PRO A 20 40.95 -22.74 -58.25
CA PRO A 20 40.62 -21.51 -59.01
C PRO A 20 39.33 -21.52 -59.89
N ARG A 21 39.04 -20.31 -60.40
CA ARG A 21 38.06 -19.79 -61.41
C ARG A 21 38.21 -20.45 -62.82
N PRO A 22 37.57 -20.02 -63.96
CA PRO A 22 36.69 -18.84 -64.25
C PRO A 22 35.52 -19.05 -65.28
N ALA A 23 34.72 -17.99 -65.52
CA ALA A 23 34.45 -17.37 -66.85
C ALA A 23 32.99 -16.94 -67.16
N ALA A 24 32.82 -15.62 -67.27
CA ALA A 24 32.21 -14.83 -68.37
C ALA A 24 30.69 -14.84 -68.72
N ALA A 25 30.23 -13.60 -68.99
CA ALA A 25 29.36 -13.13 -70.09
C ALA A 25 27.90 -12.69 -69.78
N THR A 26 27.78 -11.37 -69.53
CA THR A 26 26.94 -10.35 -70.19
C THR A 26 25.75 -10.76 -71.09
N LEU A 27 24.59 -10.11 -70.89
CA LEU A 27 23.72 -9.54 -71.95
C LEU A 27 22.58 -8.67 -71.37
N LEU A 28 22.00 -7.84 -72.23
CA LEU A 28 21.61 -6.45 -72.02
C LEU A 28 20.14 -6.18 -72.44
N ALA A 29 19.48 -5.25 -71.74
CA ALA A 29 18.40 -4.31 -72.12
C ALA A 29 16.96 -4.81 -72.49
N ILE A 30 15.96 -4.13 -71.88
CA ILE A 30 14.97 -3.18 -72.45
C ILE A 30 13.96 -2.87 -71.31
N ALA A 31 14.05 -1.75 -70.60
CA ALA A 31 13.43 -0.43 -70.84
C ALA A 31 11.88 -0.40 -70.77
N VAL A 32 11.34 0.25 -69.72
CA VAL A 32 10.41 1.41 -69.71
C VAL A 32 9.60 1.41 -68.40
N ALA A 33 9.90 2.36 -67.51
CA ALA A 33 8.95 3.11 -66.69
C ALA A 33 9.72 4.14 -65.84
N ALA A 34 9.97 5.32 -66.42
CA ALA A 34 10.21 6.51 -65.64
C ALA A 34 8.85 6.96 -65.08
N VAL A 35 8.66 6.88 -63.76
CA VAL A 35 7.95 7.81 -62.85
C VAL A 35 7.95 7.13 -61.47
N GLY A 36 8.57 7.75 -60.47
CA GLY A 36 8.35 7.39 -59.06
C GLY A 36 9.56 7.00 -58.22
N LEU A 37 10.77 7.44 -58.51
CA LEU A 37 11.83 7.48 -57.49
C LEU A 37 11.83 8.89 -56.88
N GLY A 38 10.90 9.12 -55.95
CA GLY A 38 11.03 10.23 -55.01
C GLY A 38 12.33 10.07 -54.21
N PRO A 39 12.91 11.18 -53.69
CA PRO A 39 14.10 11.08 -52.87
C PRO A 39 13.84 10.06 -51.76
N ALA A 40 14.75 9.09 -51.61
CA ALA A 40 14.76 8.20 -50.46
C ALA A 40 14.69 9.11 -49.22
N ALA A 41 13.59 9.04 -48.48
CA ALA A 41 13.38 9.86 -47.31
C ALA A 41 14.58 9.64 -46.40
N SER A 42 15.37 10.69 -46.17
CA SER A 42 16.36 10.69 -45.10
C SER A 42 15.64 10.25 -43.82
N PRO A 43 16.25 9.40 -42.97
CA PRO A 43 15.65 9.07 -41.68
C PRO A 43 15.27 10.39 -41.00
N ALA A 44 14.00 10.55 -40.65
CA ALA A 44 13.51 11.77 -40.03
C ALA A 44 14.37 12.03 -38.77
N ALA A 45 14.96 13.22 -38.67
CA ALA A 45 15.69 13.61 -37.48
C ALA A 45 14.72 13.59 -36.28
N ALA A 46 15.22 13.17 -35.11
CA ALA A 46 14.47 13.22 -33.86
C ALA A 46 13.87 14.62 -33.67
N ALA A 47 12.56 14.71 -33.47
CA ALA A 47 11.93 15.99 -33.21
C ALA A 47 12.16 16.38 -31.75
N THR A 48 12.69 17.58 -31.54
CA THR A 48 12.70 18.22 -30.22
C THR A 48 11.30 18.77 -29.97
N ILE A 49 10.63 18.23 -28.95
CA ILE A 49 9.29 18.64 -28.54
C ILE A 49 9.40 19.66 -27.40
N PRO A 50 8.93 20.92 -27.61
CA PRO A 50 8.96 21.93 -26.55
C PRO A 50 8.04 21.58 -25.38
N ALA A 51 8.51 21.87 -24.16
CA ALA A 51 7.81 21.66 -22.90
C ALA A 51 8.10 22.84 -21.96
N GLY A 52 7.38 23.95 -22.16
CA GLY A 52 7.69 25.22 -21.49
C GLY A 52 9.02 25.80 -22.01
N ALA A 53 9.93 26.11 -21.09
CA ALA A 53 11.32 26.48 -21.39
C ALA A 53 12.24 25.27 -21.66
N GLY A 54 11.78 24.06 -21.34
CA GLY A 54 12.49 22.82 -21.60
C GLY A 54 12.01 22.10 -22.87
N SER A 55 12.50 20.88 -23.05
CA SER A 55 12.13 20.00 -24.16
C SER A 55 12.48 18.54 -23.88
N TYR A 56 11.86 17.64 -24.64
CA TYR A 56 12.23 16.22 -24.74
C TYR A 56 12.28 15.81 -26.22
N THR A 57 12.86 14.65 -26.53
CA THR A 57 12.89 14.11 -27.91
C THR A 57 11.80 13.06 -28.13
N ASP A 58 11.33 12.89 -29.37
CA ASP A 58 10.40 11.80 -29.74
C ASP A 58 11.10 10.55 -30.31
N ALA A 59 12.43 10.58 -30.35
CA ALA A 59 13.29 9.46 -30.68
C ALA A 59 14.48 9.43 -29.74
N ARG A 60 14.90 8.22 -29.38
CA ARG A 60 15.99 7.99 -28.43
C ARG A 60 17.32 8.54 -28.95
N PRO A 61 18.26 8.95 -28.07
CA PRO A 61 19.58 9.39 -28.48
C PRO A 61 20.33 8.30 -29.25
N ALA A 62 21.19 8.69 -30.19
CA ALA A 62 21.93 7.74 -31.02
C ALA A 62 22.81 6.80 -30.15
N GLY A 63 22.75 5.50 -30.43
CA GLY A 63 23.52 4.48 -29.71
C GLY A 63 22.86 3.98 -28.40
N THR A 64 21.70 4.51 -28.03
CA THR A 64 20.93 4.02 -26.87
C THR A 64 19.90 2.97 -27.28
N GLN A 65 19.40 2.22 -26.30
CA GLN A 65 18.38 1.20 -26.47
C GLN A 65 17.08 1.63 -25.78
N GLY A 66 15.96 1.07 -26.22
CA GLY A 66 14.71 1.12 -25.47
C GLY A 66 14.31 -0.28 -25.04
N PRO A 67 13.03 -0.54 -24.78
CA PRO A 67 12.58 -1.84 -24.27
C PRO A 67 13.02 -3.02 -25.13
N THR A 68 13.63 -4.03 -24.51
CA THR A 68 14.18 -5.23 -25.18
C THR A 68 13.87 -6.53 -24.43
N THR A 69 13.97 -7.65 -25.14
CA THR A 69 14.05 -8.99 -24.54
C THR A 69 15.33 -9.14 -23.71
N ASN A 70 15.43 -10.23 -22.94
CA ASN A 70 16.64 -10.64 -22.23
C ASN A 70 17.85 -10.93 -23.13
N THR A 71 17.64 -10.96 -24.45
CA THR A 71 18.68 -11.13 -25.47
C THR A 71 18.94 -9.85 -26.28
N GLY A 72 18.35 -8.72 -25.89
CA GLY A 72 18.55 -7.41 -26.53
C GLY A 72 17.72 -7.17 -27.79
N ALA A 73 16.74 -8.03 -28.11
CA ALA A 73 15.86 -7.80 -29.25
C ALA A 73 14.79 -6.74 -28.89
N PRO A 74 14.52 -5.73 -29.72
CA PRO A 74 13.50 -4.72 -29.42
C PRO A 74 12.11 -5.32 -29.23
N VAL A 75 11.35 -4.80 -28.27
CA VAL A 75 9.97 -5.24 -28.00
C VAL A 75 8.98 -4.08 -28.01
N THR A 76 7.74 -4.41 -28.39
CA THR A 76 6.59 -3.49 -28.32
C THR A 76 5.48 -4.14 -27.47
N PRO A 77 4.55 -3.36 -26.93
CA PRO A 77 3.47 -3.90 -26.12
C PRO A 77 2.62 -4.95 -26.86
N LYS A 78 2.42 -6.12 -26.24
CA LYS A 78 1.53 -7.18 -26.72
C LYS A 78 0.06 -6.86 -26.44
N LEU A 79 -0.53 -6.01 -27.28
CA LEU A 79 -1.90 -5.51 -27.13
C LEU A 79 -2.80 -6.01 -28.27
N THR A 80 -4.10 -6.20 -27.98
CA THR A 80 -5.09 -6.39 -29.04
C THR A 80 -5.34 -5.09 -29.81
N THR A 81 -5.98 -5.18 -30.98
CA THR A 81 -6.34 -3.99 -31.77
C THR A 81 -7.22 -3.01 -31.00
N ALA A 82 -8.07 -3.51 -30.09
CA ALA A 82 -8.95 -2.68 -29.26
C ALA A 82 -8.19 -1.93 -28.15
N ALA A 83 -7.06 -2.47 -27.70
CA ALA A 83 -6.24 -1.92 -26.62
C ALA A 83 -5.09 -1.02 -27.10
N ARG A 84 -4.65 -1.13 -28.36
CA ARG A 84 -3.40 -0.51 -28.86
C ARG A 84 -3.26 1.00 -28.71
N SER A 85 -4.36 1.73 -28.53
CA SER A 85 -4.36 3.20 -28.34
C SER A 85 -4.37 3.62 -26.87
N LYS A 86 -4.56 2.69 -25.94
CA LYS A 86 -4.54 2.96 -24.51
C LYS A 86 -3.10 2.79 -23.98
N PRO A 87 -2.57 3.76 -23.22
CA PRO A 87 -1.31 3.56 -22.51
C PRO A 87 -1.43 2.35 -21.58
N VAL A 88 -0.64 1.31 -21.85
CA VAL A 88 -0.61 0.11 -21.02
C VAL A 88 0.27 0.36 -19.80
N PRO A 89 -0.17 0.02 -18.59
CA PRO A 89 0.70 -0.02 -17.43
C PRO A 89 1.88 -0.97 -17.66
N THR A 90 3.05 -0.50 -17.28
CA THR A 90 4.27 -1.29 -17.04
C THR A 90 4.50 -1.27 -15.54
N ASN A 91 5.35 -2.13 -14.98
CA ASN A 91 5.58 -2.12 -13.53
C ASN A 91 4.31 -2.50 -12.75
N ASP A 92 3.67 -3.58 -13.17
CA ASP A 92 2.43 -4.10 -12.58
C ASP A 92 2.55 -5.62 -12.38
N TRP A 93 1.68 -6.22 -11.57
CA TRP A 93 1.72 -7.66 -11.23
C TRP A 93 1.46 -8.58 -12.45
N TRP A 94 0.95 -8.00 -13.54
CA TRP A 94 0.59 -8.68 -14.80
C TRP A 94 1.39 -8.20 -16.02
N SER A 95 2.41 -7.34 -15.85
CA SER A 95 3.11 -6.71 -16.97
C SER A 95 3.72 -7.69 -17.98
N SER A 96 4.01 -8.94 -17.59
CA SER A 96 4.53 -9.96 -18.52
C SER A 96 3.56 -10.34 -19.65
N LEU A 97 2.27 -10.02 -19.51
CA LEU A 97 1.28 -10.11 -20.59
C LEU A 97 1.51 -9.08 -21.68
N ALA A 98 1.93 -7.87 -21.32
CA ALA A 98 2.17 -6.78 -22.25
C ALA A 98 3.64 -6.73 -22.70
N PHE A 99 4.58 -7.11 -21.83
CA PHE A 99 6.02 -7.07 -22.05
C PHE A 99 6.58 -8.48 -22.23
N GLN A 100 7.03 -8.79 -23.45
CA GLN A 100 7.70 -10.06 -23.72
C GLN A 100 9.19 -10.00 -23.34
N ARG A 101 9.51 -10.32 -22.09
CA ARG A 101 10.90 -10.36 -21.64
C ARG A 101 11.70 -11.47 -22.33
N TYR A 102 11.09 -12.63 -22.58
CA TYR A 102 11.76 -13.81 -23.13
C TYR A 102 11.26 -14.10 -24.54
N GLY A 103 12.17 -14.15 -25.52
CA GLY A 103 11.82 -14.34 -26.94
C GLY A 103 11.16 -15.69 -27.24
N ASP A 104 11.43 -16.70 -26.43
CA ASP A 104 10.88 -18.06 -26.49
C ASP A 104 9.58 -18.24 -25.69
N ASN A 105 9.14 -17.24 -24.92
CA ASN A 105 7.88 -17.25 -24.20
C ASN A 105 6.93 -16.14 -24.72
N PRO A 106 6.06 -16.43 -25.70
CA PRO A 106 5.10 -15.45 -26.22
C PRO A 106 3.89 -15.20 -25.29
N TYR A 107 3.80 -15.90 -24.14
CA TYR A 107 2.68 -15.82 -23.20
C TYR A 107 3.01 -14.93 -22.00
N SER A 108 2.88 -15.41 -20.76
CA SER A 108 3.26 -14.70 -19.54
C SER A 108 4.27 -15.51 -18.71
N THR A 109 4.95 -14.82 -17.79
CA THR A 109 5.52 -15.44 -16.58
C THR A 109 4.40 -15.59 -15.52
N PRO A 110 4.64 -16.29 -14.39
CA PRO A 110 3.66 -16.35 -13.32
C PRO A 110 3.25 -14.96 -12.80
N MET A 111 1.95 -14.72 -12.68
CA MET A 111 1.32 -13.49 -12.20
C MET A 111 0.58 -13.76 -10.89
N TYR A 112 0.68 -12.85 -9.93
CA TYR A 112 0.24 -13.07 -8.55
C TYR A 112 -0.90 -12.14 -8.17
N GLY A 113 -2.14 -12.45 -8.58
CA GLY A 113 -3.32 -11.60 -8.36
C GLY A 113 -4.11 -11.93 -7.09
N HIS A 114 -3.46 -12.35 -6.00
CA HIS A 114 -4.03 -13.08 -4.84
C HIS A 114 -5.53 -12.90 -4.52
N PRO A 115 -6.25 -13.98 -4.12
CA PRO A 115 -5.71 -15.26 -3.65
C PRO A 115 -5.16 -16.15 -4.76
N LEU A 116 -5.62 -15.97 -5.98
CA LEU A 116 -5.20 -16.77 -7.13
C LEU A 116 -3.86 -16.31 -7.71
N THR A 117 -3.14 -17.27 -8.26
CA THR A 117 -1.95 -17.07 -9.10
C THR A 117 -2.25 -17.59 -10.51
N TYR A 118 -1.60 -17.01 -11.51
CA TYR A 118 -1.95 -17.23 -12.91
C TYR A 118 -0.73 -17.39 -13.80
N GLN A 119 -0.84 -18.16 -14.89
CA GLN A 119 0.13 -18.10 -15.98
C GLN A 119 -0.54 -18.37 -17.33
N ALA A 120 -0.31 -17.50 -18.30
CA ALA A 120 -0.83 -17.70 -19.65
C ALA A 120 -0.02 -18.77 -20.41
N LYS A 121 -0.72 -19.65 -21.11
CA LYS A 121 -0.18 -20.71 -21.98
C LYS A 121 -0.95 -20.76 -23.30
N ALA A 122 -0.49 -21.57 -24.25
CA ALA A 122 -1.15 -21.76 -25.54
C ALA A 122 -2.63 -22.20 -25.42
N SER A 123 -2.92 -23.05 -24.42
CA SER A 123 -4.22 -23.67 -24.19
C SER A 123 -5.18 -22.83 -23.33
N GLY A 124 -4.73 -21.69 -22.78
CA GLY A 124 -5.52 -20.83 -21.92
C GLY A 124 -4.74 -20.32 -20.70
N LEU A 125 -5.42 -20.19 -19.57
CA LEU A 125 -4.91 -19.62 -18.33
C LEU A 125 -4.71 -20.70 -17.27
N GLU A 126 -3.46 -20.97 -16.87
CA GLU A 126 -3.18 -21.70 -15.64
C GLU A 126 -3.64 -20.89 -14.43
N VAL A 127 -4.26 -21.56 -13.46
CA VAL A 127 -4.77 -21.00 -12.22
C VAL A 127 -4.28 -21.88 -11.07
N GLY A 128 -3.77 -21.25 -10.02
CA GLY A 128 -3.30 -21.93 -8.81
C GLY A 128 -3.64 -21.16 -7.54
N TYR A 129 -3.72 -21.87 -6.41
CA TYR A 129 -3.90 -21.27 -5.09
C TYR A 129 -2.84 -21.78 -4.09
N PRO A 130 -1.56 -21.40 -4.23
CA PRO A 130 -0.51 -21.89 -3.33
C PRO A 130 -0.74 -21.38 -1.90
N THR A 131 -0.99 -22.30 -0.96
CA THR A 131 -1.25 -21.97 0.46
C THR A 131 -0.11 -22.34 1.41
N THR A 132 0.94 -22.97 0.90
CA THR A 132 2.07 -23.43 1.71
C THR A 132 3.33 -22.67 1.28
N PRO A 133 4.02 -21.97 2.19
CA PRO A 133 5.27 -21.30 1.87
C PRO A 133 6.41 -22.32 1.70
N ALA A 134 7.31 -22.04 0.78
CA ALA A 134 8.63 -22.64 0.69
C ALA A 134 9.68 -21.63 1.17
N ILE A 135 10.67 -22.11 1.93
CA ILE A 135 11.86 -21.33 2.27
C ILE A 135 12.98 -21.72 1.31
N VAL A 136 13.48 -20.76 0.53
CA VAL A 136 14.46 -20.94 -0.54
C VAL A 136 15.60 -19.93 -0.40
N GLY A 137 16.61 -20.02 -1.28
CA GLY A 137 17.76 -19.10 -1.25
C GLY A 137 18.57 -19.17 0.05
N ASP A 138 18.82 -20.39 0.54
CA ASP A 138 19.54 -20.64 1.81
C ASP A 138 18.91 -19.96 3.03
N GLY A 139 17.57 -19.95 3.11
CA GLY A 139 16.84 -19.32 4.21
C GLY A 139 16.45 -17.86 3.96
N ARG A 140 16.94 -17.25 2.88
CA ARG A 140 16.78 -15.81 2.63
C ARG A 140 15.51 -15.43 1.89
N GLN A 141 14.71 -16.37 1.42
CA GLN A 141 13.43 -16.04 0.78
C GLN A 141 12.33 -16.99 1.23
N TYR A 142 11.15 -16.45 1.50
CA TYR A 142 9.92 -17.23 1.56
C TYR A 142 9.08 -16.96 0.33
N GLU A 143 8.48 -18.00 -0.24
CA GLU A 143 7.62 -17.87 -1.41
C GLU A 143 6.44 -18.85 -1.42
N TYR A 144 5.32 -18.40 -1.94
CA TYR A 144 4.17 -19.22 -2.33
C TYR A 144 4.17 -19.31 -3.85
N ALA A 145 5.14 -20.06 -4.39
CA ALA A 145 5.37 -20.13 -5.83
C ALA A 145 4.12 -20.60 -6.60
N HIS A 146 3.88 -20.00 -7.76
CA HIS A 146 2.80 -20.43 -8.65
C HIS A 146 2.92 -21.92 -8.99
N LYS A 147 1.81 -22.62 -8.83
CA LYS A 147 1.62 -23.99 -9.28
C LYS A 147 0.22 -24.11 -9.86
N ALA A 148 0.13 -24.58 -11.11
CA ALA A 148 -1.16 -24.79 -11.74
C ALA A 148 -1.93 -25.92 -11.04
N ASP A 149 -3.06 -25.58 -10.43
CA ASP A 149 -4.04 -26.56 -9.96
C ASP A 149 -4.93 -26.99 -11.12
N LEU A 150 -5.19 -26.07 -12.05
CA LEU A 150 -5.94 -26.27 -13.28
C LEU A 150 -5.59 -25.25 -14.37
N THR A 151 -5.99 -25.56 -15.60
CA THR A 151 -5.95 -24.63 -16.75
C THR A 151 -7.37 -24.38 -17.24
N VAL A 152 -7.75 -23.10 -17.34
CA VAL A 152 -9.04 -22.62 -17.87
C VAL A 152 -8.86 -22.23 -19.33
N GLY A 153 -9.64 -22.81 -20.24
CA GLY A 153 -9.57 -22.52 -21.68
C GLY A 153 -10.74 -23.06 -22.46
N LEU A 154 -10.51 -23.35 -23.75
CA LEU A 154 -11.51 -23.94 -24.64
C LEU A 154 -11.00 -25.25 -25.26
N SER A 155 -11.91 -26.16 -25.57
CA SER A 155 -11.60 -27.41 -26.26
C SER A 155 -10.94 -27.15 -27.61
N GLY A 156 -9.67 -27.56 -27.73
CA GLY A 156 -8.86 -27.41 -28.94
C GLY A 156 -8.15 -26.05 -29.09
N LEU A 157 -8.24 -25.15 -28.11
CA LEU A 157 -7.51 -23.88 -28.13
C LEU A 157 -5.99 -24.13 -28.15
N ASN A 158 -5.32 -23.54 -29.11
CA ASN A 158 -3.86 -23.53 -29.22
C ASN A 158 -3.39 -22.21 -29.80
N SER A 159 -3.43 -21.15 -29.00
CA SER A 159 -3.02 -19.80 -29.39
C SER A 159 -1.51 -19.71 -29.53
N PRO A 160 -0.96 -19.00 -30.54
CA PRO A 160 0.47 -18.79 -30.67
C PRO A 160 1.04 -17.79 -29.65
N ASP A 161 0.19 -16.92 -29.10
CA ASP A 161 0.55 -15.89 -28.13
C ASP A 161 -0.60 -15.57 -27.16
N THR A 162 -0.35 -14.69 -26.19
CA THR A 162 -1.37 -14.01 -25.38
C THR A 162 -1.14 -12.51 -25.42
N LYS A 163 -2.23 -11.73 -25.40
CA LYS A 163 -2.20 -10.26 -25.44
C LYS A 163 -3.07 -9.67 -24.32
N ALA A 164 -2.74 -8.48 -23.85
CA ALA A 164 -3.66 -7.71 -23.01
C ALA A 164 -4.76 -7.08 -23.88
N ASP A 165 -6.03 -7.30 -23.52
CA ASP A 165 -7.21 -6.83 -24.27
C ASP A 165 -7.95 -5.69 -23.58
N ALA A 166 -8.03 -5.74 -22.25
CA ALA A 166 -8.59 -4.69 -21.42
C ALA A 166 -7.98 -4.74 -20.02
N TRP A 167 -7.94 -3.59 -19.34
CA TRP A 167 -7.51 -3.47 -17.96
C TRP A 167 -8.18 -2.25 -17.32
N SER A 168 -8.11 -2.22 -16.01
CA SER A 168 -8.46 -1.12 -15.14
C SER A 168 -7.51 -1.13 -13.93
N ASP A 169 -7.79 -0.35 -12.90
CA ASP A 169 -6.84 -0.10 -11.81
C ASP A 169 -6.17 -1.33 -11.14
N TRP A 170 -6.84 -2.49 -11.04
CA TRP A 170 -6.25 -3.72 -10.49
C TRP A 170 -6.79 -5.00 -11.16
N THR A 171 -7.38 -4.86 -12.35
CA THR A 171 -7.90 -6.00 -13.13
C THR A 171 -7.38 -5.96 -14.56
N VAL A 172 -7.18 -7.14 -15.14
CA VAL A 172 -6.74 -7.31 -16.53
C VAL A 172 -7.49 -8.46 -17.20
N THR A 173 -7.67 -8.36 -18.51
CA THR A 173 -8.26 -9.39 -19.36
C THR A 173 -7.25 -9.78 -20.43
N PRO A 174 -6.55 -10.92 -20.28
CA PRO A 174 -5.71 -11.49 -21.32
C PRO A 174 -6.59 -12.12 -22.42
N TYR A 175 -6.05 -12.20 -23.63
CA TYR A 175 -6.72 -12.65 -24.83
C TYR A 175 -5.87 -13.65 -25.63
N TRP A 176 -6.53 -14.71 -26.08
CA TRP A 176 -5.98 -15.77 -26.91
C TRP A 176 -6.79 -15.91 -28.20
N ALA A 177 -6.12 -16.18 -29.32
CA ALA A 177 -6.76 -16.48 -30.59
C ALA A 177 -5.90 -17.40 -31.47
N ASP A 178 -6.48 -18.50 -31.95
CA ASP A 178 -5.81 -19.47 -32.82
C ASP A 178 -6.33 -19.44 -34.28
N GLY A 179 -7.18 -18.46 -34.60
CA GLY A 179 -7.85 -18.31 -35.90
C GLY A 179 -9.21 -19.02 -36.01
N SER A 180 -9.46 -20.03 -35.17
CA SER A 180 -10.77 -20.72 -35.06
C SER A 180 -11.51 -20.39 -33.76
N ARG A 181 -10.76 -20.09 -32.71
CA ARG A 181 -11.25 -19.84 -31.35
C ARG A 181 -10.75 -18.52 -30.85
N THR A 182 -11.53 -17.91 -29.96
CA THR A 182 -11.08 -16.78 -29.15
C THR A 182 -11.42 -17.03 -27.70
N PHE A 183 -10.52 -16.66 -26.79
CA PHE A 183 -10.70 -16.84 -25.35
C PHE A 183 -10.23 -15.59 -24.59
N ARG A 184 -10.95 -15.21 -23.54
CA ARG A 184 -10.66 -14.11 -22.61
C ARG A 184 -10.90 -14.56 -21.19
N ALA A 185 -10.10 -14.05 -20.25
CA ALA A 185 -10.27 -14.32 -18.82
C ALA A 185 -10.02 -13.07 -17.99
N THR A 186 -11.05 -12.45 -17.42
CA THR A 186 -10.86 -11.30 -16.52
C THR A 186 -10.41 -11.79 -15.14
N ILE A 187 -9.27 -11.26 -14.70
CA ILE A 187 -8.57 -11.58 -13.45
C ILE A 187 -8.14 -10.29 -12.76
N GLY A 188 -7.85 -10.34 -11.46
CA GLY A 188 -7.44 -9.16 -10.71
C GLY A 188 -7.08 -9.44 -9.26
N HIS A 189 -6.42 -8.49 -8.63
CA HIS A 189 -6.16 -8.57 -7.20
C HIS A 189 -7.45 -8.66 -6.39
N GLY A 190 -7.42 -9.49 -5.35
CA GLY A 190 -8.54 -9.67 -4.44
C GLY A 190 -9.75 -10.35 -5.07
N MET A 191 -9.63 -10.87 -6.30
CA MET A 191 -10.72 -11.58 -6.97
C MET A 191 -10.56 -13.08 -6.76
N PRO A 192 -11.46 -13.73 -6.01
CA PRO A 192 -11.46 -15.19 -5.95
C PRO A 192 -12.08 -15.84 -7.20
N PHE A 193 -12.56 -15.02 -8.15
CA PHE A 193 -13.16 -15.45 -9.42
C PHE A 193 -12.22 -15.25 -10.61
N VAL A 194 -12.37 -16.12 -11.60
CA VAL A 194 -11.96 -15.91 -12.99
C VAL A 194 -13.22 -15.85 -13.85
N TYR A 195 -13.42 -14.75 -14.57
CA TYR A 195 -14.57 -14.59 -15.45
C TYR A 195 -14.14 -14.78 -16.91
N ALA A 196 -14.62 -15.85 -17.54
CA ALA A 196 -14.16 -16.26 -18.85
C ALA A 196 -15.20 -15.99 -19.94
N LYS A 197 -14.71 -15.61 -21.13
CA LYS A 197 -15.48 -15.61 -22.37
C LYS A 197 -14.77 -16.40 -23.45
N GLY A 198 -15.52 -17.13 -24.27
CA GLY A 198 -14.94 -17.96 -25.32
C GLY A 198 -15.87 -18.25 -26.49
N SER A 199 -15.28 -18.45 -27.67
CA SER A 199 -15.98 -18.85 -28.90
C SER A 199 -15.19 -19.89 -29.68
N GLY A 200 -15.88 -20.68 -30.51
CA GLY A 200 -15.28 -21.69 -31.38
C GLY A 200 -14.95 -23.04 -30.71
N GLY A 201 -15.33 -23.23 -29.45
CA GLY A 201 -15.18 -24.49 -28.73
C GLY A 201 -15.87 -24.49 -27.37
N ASP A 202 -16.04 -25.67 -26.79
CA ASP A 202 -16.61 -25.85 -25.45
C ASP A 202 -15.68 -25.27 -24.38
N ALA A 203 -16.23 -24.85 -23.23
CA ALA A 203 -15.43 -24.55 -22.06
C ALA A 203 -14.66 -25.80 -21.65
N ARG A 204 -13.38 -25.64 -21.34
CA ARG A 204 -12.51 -26.74 -20.92
C ARG A 204 -11.68 -26.34 -19.70
N ILE A 205 -11.77 -27.15 -18.65
CA ILE A 205 -10.89 -27.11 -17.49
C ILE A 205 -10.01 -28.37 -17.53
N THR A 206 -8.70 -28.18 -17.48
CA THR A 206 -7.75 -29.31 -17.33
C THR A 206 -7.11 -29.23 -15.96
N THR A 207 -7.39 -30.19 -15.09
CA THR A 207 -6.90 -30.22 -13.71
C THR A 207 -5.54 -30.91 -13.61
N ALA A 208 -4.74 -30.55 -12.61
CA ALA A 208 -3.41 -31.15 -12.38
C ALA A 208 -3.47 -32.66 -12.07
N SER A 209 -4.59 -33.12 -11.51
CA SER A 209 -4.93 -34.52 -11.29
C SER A 209 -6.45 -34.72 -11.42
N ALA A 210 -6.93 -35.97 -11.46
CA ALA A 210 -8.37 -36.24 -11.45
C ALA A 210 -9.01 -35.59 -10.21
N PRO A 211 -10.01 -34.70 -10.36
CA PRO A 211 -10.57 -33.96 -9.25
C PRO A 211 -11.54 -34.82 -8.43
N THR A 212 -11.68 -34.52 -7.14
CA THR A 212 -12.79 -35.04 -6.33
C THR A 212 -13.98 -34.10 -6.45
N VAL A 213 -15.14 -34.61 -6.83
CA VAL A 213 -16.38 -33.82 -6.90
C VAL A 213 -17.06 -33.85 -5.53
N PHE A 214 -17.30 -32.67 -4.94
CA PHE A 214 -18.04 -32.56 -3.68
C PHE A 214 -19.48 -32.05 -3.88
N SER A 215 -19.78 -31.47 -5.05
CA SER A 215 -21.13 -31.06 -5.43
C SER A 215 -21.26 -31.08 -6.95
N ASP A 216 -22.32 -31.68 -7.46
CA ASP A 216 -22.69 -31.63 -8.88
C ASP A 216 -24.15 -31.21 -9.00
N GLN A 217 -24.38 -30.07 -9.65
CA GLN A 217 -25.70 -29.50 -9.88
C GLN A 217 -25.88 -29.19 -11.38
N GLY A 218 -25.23 -29.96 -12.27
CA GLY A 218 -25.26 -29.78 -13.71
C GLY A 218 -24.35 -28.63 -14.15
N ASN A 219 -24.91 -27.42 -14.32
CA ASN A 219 -24.15 -26.24 -14.74
C ASN A 219 -23.27 -25.65 -13.64
N VAL A 220 -23.42 -26.11 -12.39
CA VAL A 220 -22.58 -25.74 -11.24
C VAL A 220 -21.90 -26.99 -10.68
N LEU A 221 -20.57 -26.99 -10.71
CA LEU A 221 -19.76 -28.12 -10.27
C LEU A 221 -18.75 -27.67 -9.20
N GLY A 222 -18.80 -28.28 -8.02
CA GLY A 222 -17.84 -28.10 -6.94
C GLY A 222 -16.81 -29.23 -6.93
N ILE A 223 -15.53 -28.87 -7.10
CA ILE A 223 -14.41 -29.81 -7.16
C ILE A 223 -13.33 -29.52 -6.13
N THR A 224 -12.56 -30.54 -5.77
CA THR A 224 -11.31 -30.44 -5.03
C THR A 224 -10.18 -31.00 -5.87
N VAL A 225 -9.13 -30.22 -6.08
CA VAL A 225 -7.91 -30.63 -6.80
C VAL A 225 -6.71 -30.00 -6.10
N ALA A 226 -5.59 -30.74 -6.03
CA ALA A 226 -4.36 -30.29 -5.39
C ALA A 226 -4.51 -29.80 -3.92
N GLY A 227 -5.58 -30.22 -3.23
CA GLY A 227 -5.88 -29.79 -1.86
C GLY A 227 -6.74 -28.53 -1.76
N HIS A 228 -7.13 -27.93 -2.90
CA HIS A 228 -7.91 -26.69 -2.94
C HIS A 228 -9.31 -26.92 -3.53
N HIS A 229 -10.29 -26.16 -3.05
CA HIS A 229 -11.68 -26.25 -3.49
C HIS A 229 -11.97 -25.22 -4.57
N TYR A 230 -12.63 -25.64 -5.64
CA TYR A 230 -13.06 -24.77 -6.73
C TYR A 230 -14.53 -24.99 -7.05
N ALA A 231 -15.19 -23.93 -7.53
CA ALA A 231 -16.50 -24.00 -8.16
C ALA A 231 -16.40 -23.60 -9.63
N LEU A 232 -17.03 -24.38 -10.50
CA LEU A 232 -17.11 -24.18 -11.94
C LEU A 232 -18.55 -23.86 -12.32
N PHE A 233 -18.74 -22.81 -13.11
CA PHE A 233 -20.07 -22.33 -13.49
C PHE A 233 -20.15 -22.20 -15.01
N ALA A 234 -20.96 -23.06 -15.62
CA ALA A 234 -21.33 -22.99 -17.04
C ALA A 234 -22.70 -22.29 -17.18
N PRO A 235 -23.04 -21.78 -18.38
CA PRO A 235 -24.34 -21.17 -18.61
C PRO A 235 -25.51 -22.08 -18.22
N THR A 236 -26.63 -21.50 -17.80
CA THR A 236 -27.84 -22.29 -17.53
C THR A 236 -28.27 -23.06 -18.77
N GLY A 237 -28.51 -24.37 -18.61
CA GLY A 237 -28.83 -25.31 -19.69
C GLY A 237 -27.62 -26.08 -20.24
N SER A 238 -26.42 -25.80 -19.74
CA SER A 238 -25.20 -26.60 -19.98
C SER A 238 -24.91 -27.51 -18.80
N ASP A 239 -24.20 -28.62 -19.01
CA ASP A 239 -23.73 -29.51 -17.94
C ASP A 239 -22.21 -29.71 -18.04
N TRP A 240 -21.55 -29.79 -16.88
CA TRP A 240 -20.15 -30.16 -16.79
C TRP A 240 -19.96 -31.67 -16.90
N ASN A 241 -19.09 -32.09 -17.82
CA ASN A 241 -18.75 -33.49 -18.07
C ASN A 241 -17.30 -33.74 -17.69
N ILE A 242 -17.06 -34.73 -16.82
CA ILE A 242 -15.72 -35.08 -16.32
C ILE A 242 -15.23 -36.35 -16.99
N SER A 243 -14.01 -36.30 -17.53
CA SER A 243 -13.28 -37.44 -18.08
C SER A 243 -11.82 -37.38 -17.65
N GLY A 244 -11.48 -38.14 -16.59
CA GLY A 244 -10.15 -38.09 -15.99
C GLY A 244 -9.86 -36.71 -15.39
N SER A 245 -8.81 -36.04 -15.87
CA SER A 245 -8.45 -34.67 -15.50
C SER A 245 -9.02 -33.59 -16.42
N THR A 246 -9.87 -33.96 -17.38
CA THR A 246 -10.51 -33.01 -18.29
C THR A 246 -11.97 -32.83 -17.91
N ILE A 247 -12.40 -31.58 -17.73
CA ILE A 247 -13.79 -31.20 -17.47
C ILE A 247 -14.25 -30.28 -18.61
N THR A 248 -15.40 -30.56 -19.20
CA THR A 248 -15.92 -29.79 -20.35
C THR A 248 -17.38 -29.44 -20.21
N ALA A 249 -17.78 -28.27 -20.70
CA ALA A 249 -19.18 -27.88 -20.81
C ALA A 249 -19.41 -27.13 -22.13
N GLY A 250 -20.42 -27.57 -22.88
CA GLY A 250 -20.84 -26.86 -24.09
C GLY A 250 -21.42 -25.50 -23.74
N LEU A 251 -21.00 -24.45 -24.45
CA LEU A 251 -21.50 -23.09 -24.19
C LEU A 251 -22.81 -22.77 -24.93
N GLY A 252 -23.26 -23.65 -25.83
CA GLY A 252 -24.48 -23.45 -26.61
C GLY A 252 -24.43 -22.16 -27.43
N SER A 253 -25.47 -21.33 -27.31
CA SER A 253 -25.52 -19.99 -27.93
C SER A 253 -24.92 -18.88 -27.07
N LYS A 254 -24.34 -19.23 -25.91
CA LYS A 254 -23.67 -18.31 -24.99
C LYS A 254 -22.17 -18.36 -25.22
N ASP A 255 -21.45 -17.45 -24.59
CA ASP A 255 -20.01 -17.28 -24.79
C ASP A 255 -19.26 -17.12 -23.46
N TYR A 256 -19.87 -17.44 -22.31
CA TYR A 256 -19.30 -17.13 -20.99
C TYR A 256 -19.34 -18.32 -20.04
N PHE A 257 -18.40 -18.36 -19.10
CA PHE A 257 -18.37 -19.28 -17.97
C PHE A 257 -17.45 -18.68 -16.89
N SER A 258 -17.50 -19.20 -15.67
CA SER A 258 -16.63 -18.70 -14.60
C SER A 258 -16.13 -19.81 -13.69
N LEU A 259 -15.09 -19.46 -12.96
CA LEU A 259 -14.43 -20.30 -11.97
C LEU A 259 -14.24 -19.48 -10.71
N ALA A 260 -14.37 -20.11 -9.54
CA ALA A 260 -13.98 -19.51 -8.27
C ALA A 260 -13.14 -20.47 -7.44
N VAL A 261 -12.11 -19.97 -6.75
CA VAL A 261 -11.50 -20.70 -5.63
C VAL A 261 -12.36 -20.49 -4.40
N LEU A 262 -12.70 -21.56 -3.70
CA LEU A 262 -13.52 -21.52 -2.49
C LEU A 262 -12.62 -21.64 -1.25
N PRO A 263 -12.88 -20.85 -0.20
CA PRO A 263 -12.16 -20.96 1.08
C PRO A 263 -12.50 -22.28 1.81
N SER A 264 -13.66 -22.85 1.53
CA SER A 264 -14.19 -24.10 2.07
C SER A 264 -15.36 -24.59 1.21
N THR A 265 -15.76 -25.86 1.33
CA THR A 265 -16.84 -26.43 0.49
C THR A 265 -18.21 -25.82 0.78
N ASP A 266 -18.48 -25.36 2.01
CA ASP A 266 -19.74 -24.70 2.39
C ASP A 266 -19.92 -23.32 1.73
N ALA A 267 -18.83 -22.71 1.24
CA ALA A 267 -18.88 -21.42 0.57
C ALA A 267 -19.56 -21.47 -0.81
N LEU A 268 -19.79 -22.66 -1.39
CA LEU A 268 -20.34 -22.84 -2.74
C LEU A 268 -21.63 -22.03 -2.95
N ALA A 269 -22.55 -22.05 -1.99
CA ALA A 269 -23.84 -21.35 -2.11
C ALA A 269 -23.65 -19.82 -2.20
N THR A 270 -22.74 -19.26 -1.41
CA THR A 270 -22.42 -17.83 -1.41
C THR A 270 -21.77 -17.42 -2.72
N TYR A 271 -20.78 -18.19 -3.20
CA TYR A 271 -20.06 -17.89 -4.43
C TYR A 271 -20.92 -18.07 -5.68
N ARG A 272 -21.86 -19.03 -5.67
CA ARG A 272 -22.80 -19.24 -6.77
C ARG A 272 -23.62 -17.99 -7.10
N LYS A 273 -23.95 -17.14 -6.11
CA LYS A 273 -24.71 -15.89 -6.34
C LYS A 273 -24.04 -15.00 -7.39
N TYR A 274 -22.71 -14.91 -7.35
CA TYR A 274 -21.93 -14.00 -8.19
C TYR A 274 -21.28 -14.69 -9.39
N ALA A 275 -21.55 -15.98 -9.62
CA ALA A 275 -21.00 -16.77 -10.72
C ALA A 275 -21.15 -16.12 -12.10
N PHE A 276 -22.24 -15.39 -12.32
CA PHE A 276 -22.53 -14.71 -13.59
C PHE A 276 -22.48 -13.18 -13.48
N SER A 277 -22.03 -12.62 -12.36
CA SER A 277 -21.85 -11.17 -12.16
C SER A 277 -20.41 -10.79 -12.51
N PHE A 278 -20.12 -10.72 -13.80
CA PHE A 278 -18.76 -10.57 -14.31
C PHE A 278 -18.21 -9.21 -13.96
N VAL A 279 -17.04 -9.18 -13.32
CA VAL A 279 -16.28 -7.93 -13.13
C VAL A 279 -15.78 -7.45 -14.49
N THR A 280 -16.09 -6.20 -14.84
CA THR A 280 -15.71 -5.57 -16.11
C THR A 280 -14.85 -4.33 -15.94
N GLY A 281 -14.61 -3.91 -14.70
CA GLY A 281 -13.70 -2.81 -14.40
C GLY A 281 -13.51 -2.63 -12.90
N SER A 282 -12.47 -1.88 -12.55
CA SER A 282 -12.07 -1.56 -11.19
C SER A 282 -11.61 -0.11 -11.11
N GLN A 283 -11.96 0.57 -10.02
CA GLN A 283 -11.56 1.95 -9.81
C GLN A 283 -11.35 2.26 -8.32
N VAL A 284 -10.23 2.90 -8.00
CA VAL A 284 -10.00 3.54 -6.71
C VAL A 284 -10.25 5.05 -6.82
N ALA A 285 -10.90 5.60 -5.82
CA ALA A 285 -11.01 7.04 -5.61
C ALA A 285 -10.49 7.37 -4.21
N TRP A 286 -9.82 8.49 -4.05
CA TRP A 286 -9.30 8.93 -2.76
C TRP A 286 -9.75 10.34 -2.42
N GLN A 287 -9.78 10.64 -1.12
CA GLN A 287 -10.06 11.95 -0.58
C GLN A 287 -9.21 12.18 0.67
N THR A 288 -8.62 13.37 0.76
CA THR A 288 -7.91 13.83 1.96
C THR A 288 -8.74 14.92 2.62
N THR A 289 -9.11 14.74 3.89
CA THR A 289 -9.90 15.73 4.63
C THR A 289 -9.56 15.67 6.13
N GLY A 290 -9.28 16.83 6.73
CA GLY A 290 -9.03 16.94 8.17
C GLY A 290 -7.90 16.02 8.68
N GLY A 291 -6.83 15.85 7.91
CA GLY A 291 -5.72 14.97 8.28
C GLY A 291 -5.99 13.47 8.10
N ASN A 292 -7.12 13.08 7.49
CA ASN A 292 -7.44 11.70 7.14
C ASN A 292 -7.40 11.49 5.63
N VAL A 293 -6.93 10.32 5.22
CA VAL A 293 -6.94 9.82 3.85
C VAL A 293 -7.92 8.66 3.77
N ARG A 294 -8.94 8.83 2.93
CA ARG A 294 -9.97 7.82 2.65
C ARG A 294 -9.82 7.33 1.22
N ALA A 295 -9.75 6.03 1.01
CA ALA A 295 -9.74 5.42 -0.33
C ALA A 295 -10.97 4.51 -0.49
N THR A 296 -11.69 4.63 -1.60
CA THR A 296 -12.83 3.80 -1.95
C THR A 296 -12.52 3.00 -3.21
N TYR A 297 -12.57 1.69 -3.06
CA TYR A 297 -12.31 0.71 -4.11
C TYR A 297 -13.65 0.19 -4.63
N SER A 298 -13.87 0.27 -5.94
CA SER A 298 -15.13 -0.14 -6.57
C SER A 298 -14.88 -1.03 -7.77
N LEU A 299 -15.65 -2.12 -7.87
CA LEU A 299 -15.72 -2.99 -9.02
C LEU A 299 -17.01 -2.73 -9.80
N THR A 300 -16.90 -2.63 -11.12
CA THR A 300 -18.05 -2.62 -12.02
C THR A 300 -18.38 -4.05 -12.40
N THR A 301 -19.66 -4.42 -12.32
CA THR A 301 -20.12 -5.79 -12.62
C THR A 301 -21.25 -5.82 -13.66
N GLU A 302 -21.26 -6.86 -14.48
CA GLU A 302 -22.24 -7.11 -15.52
C GLU A 302 -22.86 -8.51 -15.33
N ALA A 303 -24.18 -8.62 -15.16
CA ALA A 303 -24.83 -9.92 -15.16
C ALA A 303 -24.87 -10.51 -16.57
N LYS A 304 -24.30 -11.72 -16.70
CA LYS A 304 -24.46 -12.59 -17.87
C LYS A 304 -25.76 -13.39 -17.81
N GLU A 305 -26.23 -13.66 -16.59
CA GLU A 305 -27.52 -14.30 -16.31
C GLU A 305 -28.18 -13.67 -15.10
N GLY A 306 -29.51 -13.72 -15.06
CA GLY A 306 -30.28 -13.14 -13.97
C GLY A 306 -30.06 -11.63 -13.82
N THR A 307 -30.23 -11.13 -12.59
CA THR A 307 -30.17 -9.71 -12.27
C THR A 307 -29.12 -9.35 -11.22
N GLU A 308 -28.41 -10.33 -10.65
CA GLU A 308 -27.44 -10.09 -9.59
C GLU A 308 -26.35 -9.12 -10.04
N ARG A 309 -25.94 -8.22 -9.13
CA ARG A 309 -24.81 -7.31 -9.31
C ARG A 309 -24.01 -7.33 -8.02
N GLY A 310 -22.70 -7.33 -8.12
CA GLY A 310 -21.81 -7.52 -6.97
C GLY A 310 -20.78 -8.61 -7.20
N THR A 311 -19.93 -8.81 -6.20
CA THR A 311 -18.91 -9.86 -6.18
C THR A 311 -18.43 -10.07 -4.76
N LEU A 312 -17.61 -11.10 -4.57
CA LEU A 312 -16.77 -11.25 -3.38
C LEU A 312 -15.41 -10.60 -3.65
N GLN A 313 -14.89 -9.89 -2.65
CA GLN A 313 -13.55 -9.30 -2.66
C GLN A 313 -12.75 -9.83 -1.49
N ALA A 314 -11.55 -10.35 -1.75
CA ALA A 314 -10.56 -10.71 -0.75
C ALA A 314 -9.65 -9.51 -0.50
N LEU A 315 -9.74 -8.92 0.69
CA LEU A 315 -8.94 -7.78 1.10
C LEU A 315 -7.60 -8.25 1.66
N TYR A 316 -6.51 -7.60 1.27
CA TYR A 316 -5.21 -7.78 1.90
C TYR A 316 -5.18 -7.22 3.33
N ARG A 317 -4.15 -7.60 4.10
CA ARG A 317 -3.96 -7.16 5.49
C ARG A 317 -4.00 -5.65 5.66
N HIS A 318 -3.23 -4.90 4.86
CA HIS A 318 -3.25 -3.43 4.91
C HIS A 318 -4.63 -2.81 4.64
N GLN A 319 -5.54 -3.52 3.95
CA GLN A 319 -6.88 -3.02 3.64
C GLN A 319 -7.86 -3.33 4.77
N TRP A 320 -7.92 -4.59 5.21
CA TRP A 320 -8.92 -4.98 6.21
C TRP A 320 -8.59 -4.46 7.61
N LEU A 321 -7.34 -4.06 7.89
CA LEU A 321 -6.98 -3.33 9.11
C LEU A 321 -7.62 -1.94 9.19
N HIS A 322 -7.94 -1.34 8.03
CA HIS A 322 -8.37 0.06 7.92
C HIS A 322 -9.77 0.23 7.31
N THR A 323 -10.54 -0.85 7.23
CA THR A 323 -11.93 -0.82 6.80
C THR A 323 -12.88 -1.02 7.99
N SER A 324 -14.00 -0.31 7.96
CA SER A 324 -15.16 -0.59 8.84
C SER A 324 -16.26 -1.36 8.10
N ASP A 325 -16.05 -1.70 6.83
CA ASP A 325 -17.02 -2.46 6.04
C ASP A 325 -17.13 -3.89 6.56
N ALA A 326 -18.34 -4.45 6.49
CA ALA A 326 -18.61 -5.80 6.94
C ALA A 326 -17.76 -6.85 6.19
N LEU A 327 -17.14 -7.75 6.95
CA LEU A 327 -16.39 -8.89 6.45
C LEU A 327 -17.17 -10.18 6.72
N THR A 328 -17.04 -11.14 5.82
CA THR A 328 -17.53 -12.51 6.00
C THR A 328 -16.57 -13.31 6.90
N PRO A 329 -16.98 -14.48 7.40
CA PRO A 329 -16.08 -15.40 8.11
C PRO A 329 -14.99 -16.03 7.23
N TYR A 330 -15.09 -15.90 5.90
CA TYR A 330 -14.17 -16.54 4.97
C TYR A 330 -12.83 -15.81 4.86
N THR A 331 -11.77 -16.60 4.73
CA THR A 331 -10.39 -16.12 4.64
C THR A 331 -9.58 -16.90 3.61
N TYR A 332 -8.54 -16.28 3.08
CA TYR A 332 -7.53 -16.94 2.24
C TYR A 332 -6.13 -16.73 2.82
N VAL A 333 -5.29 -17.77 2.76
CA VAL A 333 -3.84 -17.67 2.89
C VAL A 333 -3.27 -16.91 1.69
N SER A 334 -2.28 -16.06 1.92
CA SER A 334 -1.50 -15.38 0.88
C SER A 334 -0.07 -15.08 1.36
N PRO A 335 0.85 -14.73 0.45
CA PRO A 335 2.18 -14.22 0.83
C PRO A 335 2.17 -12.91 1.61
N ARG A 336 1.02 -12.25 1.69
CA ARG A 336 0.80 -10.98 2.41
C ARG A 336 0.04 -11.19 3.72
N GLY A 337 0.12 -12.41 4.27
CA GLY A 337 -0.65 -12.85 5.42
C GLY A 337 -2.09 -13.20 5.05
N THR A 338 -2.95 -13.30 6.06
CA THR A 338 -4.37 -13.65 5.86
C THR A 338 -5.12 -12.55 5.10
N MET A 339 -5.78 -12.92 4.00
CA MET A 339 -6.77 -12.09 3.32
C MET A 339 -8.16 -12.38 3.90
N LYS A 340 -8.98 -11.34 4.07
CA LYS A 340 -10.37 -11.46 4.57
C LYS A 340 -11.37 -11.14 3.46
N VAL A 341 -12.46 -11.90 3.39
CA VAL A 341 -13.43 -11.80 2.30
C VAL A 341 -14.62 -10.94 2.71
N ARG A 342 -15.13 -10.13 1.77
CA ARG A 342 -16.39 -9.38 1.91
C ARG A 342 -17.29 -9.56 0.70
N GLU A 343 -18.60 -9.44 0.93
CA GLU A 343 -19.66 -9.54 -0.07
C GLU A 343 -20.17 -8.14 -0.45
N SER A 344 -19.55 -7.53 -1.47
CA SER A 344 -19.98 -6.25 -2.08
C SER A 344 -18.99 -5.86 -3.18
N ALA A 345 -19.46 -5.07 -4.16
CA ALA A 345 -18.61 -4.49 -5.20
C ALA A 345 -17.75 -3.30 -4.74
N THR A 346 -18.00 -2.71 -3.56
CA THR A 346 -17.28 -1.50 -3.12
C THR A 346 -16.87 -1.55 -1.65
N PHE A 347 -15.63 -1.20 -1.31
CA PHE A 347 -15.17 -1.04 0.07
C PHE A 347 -14.35 0.23 0.24
N THR A 348 -14.13 0.62 1.49
CA THR A 348 -13.37 1.80 1.86
C THR A 348 -12.30 1.49 2.90
N THR A 349 -11.13 2.11 2.76
CA THR A 349 -10.13 2.24 3.81
C THR A 349 -10.04 3.68 4.30
N SER A 350 -9.71 3.88 5.58
CA SER A 350 -9.53 5.21 6.16
C SER A 350 -8.35 5.20 7.13
N GLN A 351 -7.42 6.13 6.94
CA GLN A 351 -6.18 6.21 7.72
C GLN A 351 -5.83 7.66 8.01
N LYS A 352 -5.14 7.90 9.13
CA LYS A 352 -4.49 9.20 9.37
C LYS A 352 -3.34 9.38 8.38
N ASN A 353 -3.24 10.59 7.83
CA ASN A 353 -2.10 10.99 7.02
C ASN A 353 -0.78 10.89 7.82
N ASN A 354 0.29 10.44 7.16
CA ASN A 354 1.62 10.33 7.74
C ASN A 354 2.35 11.66 7.96
N GLY A 355 1.96 12.73 7.25
CA GLY A 355 2.62 14.03 7.33
C GLY A 355 4.00 14.05 6.67
N VAL A 356 4.35 15.16 6.02
CA VAL A 356 5.63 15.36 5.33
C VAL A 356 6.13 16.77 5.57
N VAL A 357 7.35 16.94 6.08
CA VAL A 357 7.93 18.28 6.27
C VAL A 357 9.14 18.51 5.35
N PRO A 358 9.38 19.74 4.84
CA PRO A 358 10.57 20.01 4.01
C PRO A 358 11.90 19.77 4.76
N ALA A 359 11.89 19.96 6.08
CA ALA A 359 12.96 19.57 7.00
C ALA A 359 12.40 19.43 8.41
N LEU A 360 13.13 18.73 9.29
CA LEU A 360 12.80 18.68 10.72
C LEU A 360 12.77 20.09 11.35
N PRO A 361 12.00 20.30 12.44
CA PRO A 361 11.85 21.62 13.05
C PRO A 361 13.18 22.19 13.57
N ALA A 362 13.26 23.52 13.63
CA ALA A 362 14.41 24.18 14.24
C ALA A 362 14.53 23.77 15.70
N SER A 363 15.75 23.48 16.14
CA SER A 363 16.01 22.90 17.46
C SER A 363 17.25 23.50 18.11
N SER A 364 17.21 23.64 19.44
CA SER A 364 18.36 24.06 20.24
C SER A 364 19.45 22.99 20.33
N GLY A 365 19.18 21.75 19.90
CA GLY A 365 20.17 20.67 19.86
C GLY A 365 21.20 20.81 18.73
N VAL A 366 20.95 21.68 17.75
CA VAL A 366 21.80 21.87 16.57
C VAL A 366 22.77 23.03 16.79
N ASP A 367 24.07 22.75 16.78
CA ASP A 367 25.12 23.78 16.73
C ASP A 367 25.17 24.37 15.31
N LYS A 368 24.79 25.64 15.20
CA LYS A 368 24.73 26.37 13.92
C LYS A 368 26.09 26.51 13.25
N ALA A 369 27.17 26.70 14.01
CA ALA A 369 28.50 26.86 13.44
C ALA A 369 29.01 25.53 12.87
N ARG A 370 28.81 24.42 13.60
CA ARG A 370 29.15 23.08 13.11
C ARG A 370 28.34 22.71 11.87
N LEU A 371 27.03 22.93 11.90
CA LEU A 371 26.16 22.67 10.74
C LEU A 371 26.55 23.54 9.53
N THR A 372 26.90 24.82 9.75
CA THR A 372 27.41 25.69 8.67
C THR A 372 28.67 25.12 8.03
N GLY A 373 29.58 24.54 8.82
CA GLY A 373 30.77 23.84 8.33
C GLY A 373 30.41 22.70 7.36
N TYR A 374 29.55 21.77 7.79
CA TYR A 374 29.11 20.65 6.96
C TYR A 374 28.34 21.09 5.71
N LEU A 375 27.49 22.12 5.81
CA LEU A 375 26.80 22.67 4.64
C LEU A 375 27.79 23.23 3.61
N ASN A 376 28.84 23.91 4.07
CA ASN A 376 29.87 24.47 3.20
C ASN A 376 30.75 23.39 2.56
N GLU A 377 30.97 22.25 3.20
CA GLU A 377 31.67 21.10 2.59
C GLU A 377 30.94 20.62 1.33
N VAL A 378 29.61 20.47 1.41
CA VAL A 378 28.80 20.03 0.26
C VAL A 378 28.68 21.14 -0.78
N ALA A 379 28.31 22.35 -0.37
CA ALA A 379 28.05 23.46 -1.28
C ALA A 379 29.31 23.95 -2.02
N ASN A 380 30.51 23.73 -1.46
CA ASN A 380 31.78 24.12 -2.06
C ASN A 380 32.62 22.93 -2.55
N ALA A 381 32.06 21.72 -2.59
CA ALA A 381 32.72 20.59 -3.22
C ALA A 381 33.10 20.95 -4.66
N SER A 382 34.28 20.50 -5.10
CA SER A 382 34.74 20.70 -6.48
C SER A 382 33.81 20.07 -7.50
N ASP A 383 33.12 19.01 -7.09
CA ASP A 383 32.06 18.35 -7.84
C ASP A 383 30.87 18.03 -6.89
N PRO A 384 29.87 18.93 -6.81
CA PRO A 384 28.69 18.72 -5.97
C PRO A 384 27.81 17.54 -6.40
N PHE A 385 28.00 17.01 -7.61
CA PHE A 385 27.25 15.87 -8.15
C PHE A 385 28.05 14.56 -8.12
N SER A 386 29.27 14.58 -7.58
CA SER A 386 30.08 13.37 -7.33
C SER A 386 30.25 12.47 -8.57
N GLY A 387 30.42 13.07 -9.75
CA GLY A 387 30.62 12.37 -11.01
C GLY A 387 29.35 11.76 -11.62
N ALA A 388 28.17 12.03 -11.05
CA ALA A 388 26.91 11.48 -11.54
C ALA A 388 26.60 11.93 -12.97
N THR A 389 26.19 10.96 -13.80
CA THR A 389 25.85 11.18 -15.21
C THR A 389 24.52 10.56 -15.61
N ASP A 390 24.15 9.39 -15.09
CA ASP A 390 22.85 8.77 -15.36
C ASP A 390 21.75 9.32 -14.45
N THR A 391 20.51 8.94 -14.76
CA THR A 391 19.32 9.40 -14.04
C THR A 391 19.33 9.04 -12.55
N TYR A 392 19.76 7.84 -12.15
CA TYR A 392 19.71 7.41 -10.75
C TYR A 392 20.70 8.18 -9.89
N TRP A 393 21.97 8.17 -10.28
CA TRP A 393 23.03 8.84 -9.51
C TRP A 393 22.88 10.35 -9.53
N THR A 394 22.39 10.92 -10.64
CA THR A 394 22.07 12.36 -10.67
C THR A 394 20.89 12.67 -9.76
N GLY A 395 19.87 11.80 -9.74
CA GLY A 395 18.77 11.85 -8.80
C GLY A 395 19.25 11.87 -7.34
N LYS A 396 20.04 10.88 -6.91
CA LYS A 396 20.58 10.84 -5.54
C LYS A 396 21.34 12.12 -5.17
N ALA A 397 22.18 12.64 -6.08
CA ALA A 397 22.88 13.90 -5.86
C ALA A 397 21.92 15.11 -5.75
N LEU A 398 20.88 15.19 -6.57
CA LEU A 398 19.83 16.21 -6.47
C LEU A 398 19.10 16.12 -5.13
N GLY A 399 18.74 14.91 -4.68
CA GLY A 399 18.12 14.67 -3.37
C GLY A 399 18.98 15.15 -2.21
N ARG A 400 20.27 14.80 -2.23
CA ARG A 400 21.26 15.24 -1.25
C ARG A 400 21.33 16.77 -1.15
N LEU A 401 21.37 17.47 -2.28
CA LEU A 401 21.37 18.94 -2.30
C LEU A 401 20.05 19.52 -1.81
N ALA A 402 18.92 18.90 -2.19
CA ALA A 402 17.58 19.35 -1.84
C ALA A 402 17.31 19.29 -0.34
N GLN A 403 17.73 18.23 0.36
CA GLN A 403 17.64 18.11 1.83
C GLN A 403 18.32 19.28 2.56
N LEU A 404 19.38 19.86 1.99
CA LEU A 404 20.19 20.89 2.63
C LEU A 404 19.65 22.32 2.46
N VAL A 405 18.78 22.56 1.48
CA VAL A 405 18.25 23.91 1.23
C VAL A 405 17.40 24.41 2.41
N PRO A 406 16.38 23.67 2.89
CA PRO A 406 15.59 24.14 4.02
C PRO A 406 16.40 24.19 5.33
N VAL A 407 17.41 23.32 5.47
CA VAL A 407 18.33 23.31 6.61
C VAL A 407 19.21 24.56 6.65
N ALA A 408 19.78 24.96 5.50
CA ALA A 408 20.57 26.19 5.40
C ALA A 408 19.72 27.44 5.67
N ASP A 409 18.50 27.48 5.12
CA ASP A 409 17.53 28.56 5.35
C ASP A 409 17.16 28.68 6.83
N GLN A 410 16.88 27.56 7.49
CA GLN A 410 16.49 27.47 8.90
C GLN A 410 17.51 28.09 9.86
N ILE A 411 18.82 28.02 9.53
CA ILE A 411 19.88 28.61 10.35
C ILE A 411 20.38 29.98 9.85
N GLY A 412 19.74 30.55 8.81
CA GLY A 412 20.07 31.86 8.26
C GLY A 412 21.26 31.88 7.29
N GLN A 413 21.71 30.71 6.80
CA GLN A 413 22.79 30.60 5.80
C GLN A 413 22.23 30.78 4.38
N THR A 414 21.64 31.95 4.12
CA THR A 414 20.91 32.24 2.87
C THR A 414 21.80 32.20 1.62
N ALA A 415 23.07 32.61 1.72
CA ALA A 415 24.02 32.50 0.61
C ALA A 415 24.29 31.03 0.21
N THR A 416 24.44 30.15 1.20
CA THR A 416 24.60 28.71 0.97
C THR A 416 23.32 28.09 0.41
N ARG A 417 22.15 28.45 0.95
CA ARG A 417 20.83 28.08 0.41
C ARG A 417 20.71 28.44 -1.07
N ASP A 418 21.00 29.70 -1.42
CA ASP A 418 20.86 30.20 -2.80
C ASP A 418 21.85 29.52 -3.75
N LYS A 419 23.06 29.20 -3.28
CA LYS A 419 24.04 28.42 -4.04
C LYS A 419 23.53 27.01 -4.34
N LEU A 420 23.01 26.30 -3.33
CA LEU A 420 22.44 24.96 -3.49
C LEU A 420 21.24 24.98 -4.47
N LEU A 421 20.35 25.96 -4.35
CA LEU A 421 19.26 26.17 -5.31
C LEU A 421 19.78 26.38 -6.74
N GLY A 422 20.84 27.19 -6.91
CA GLY A 422 21.49 27.40 -8.20
C GLY A 422 22.06 26.13 -8.81
N LEU A 423 22.73 25.29 -8.01
CA LEU A 423 23.27 24.00 -8.45
C LEU A 423 22.17 23.06 -8.94
N MET A 424 21.10 22.89 -8.14
CA MET A 424 19.97 22.03 -8.53
C MET A 424 19.26 22.55 -9.78
N LYS A 425 18.99 23.86 -9.86
CA LYS A 425 18.38 24.48 -11.04
C LYS A 425 19.23 24.25 -12.29
N GLY A 426 20.55 24.45 -12.21
CA GLY A 426 21.44 24.24 -13.35
C GLY A 426 21.41 22.80 -13.86
N ARG A 427 21.49 21.82 -12.96
CA ARG A 427 21.46 20.41 -13.34
C ARG A 427 20.10 19.96 -13.88
N LEU A 428 19.00 20.42 -13.30
CA LEU A 428 17.66 20.12 -13.82
C LEU A 428 17.45 20.74 -15.21
N GLN A 429 17.95 21.95 -15.46
CA GLN A 429 17.86 22.60 -16.77
C GLN A 429 18.63 21.84 -17.86
N GLU A 430 19.80 21.28 -17.51
CA GLU A 430 20.55 20.38 -18.39
C GLU A 430 19.68 19.18 -18.80
N TRP A 431 19.15 18.44 -17.82
CA TRP A 431 18.32 17.26 -18.07
C TRP A 431 17.00 17.58 -18.80
N PHE A 432 16.39 18.72 -18.50
CA PHE A 432 15.13 19.17 -19.10
C PHE A 432 15.30 19.85 -20.46
N THR A 433 16.50 19.80 -21.05
CA THR A 433 16.78 20.32 -22.39
C THR A 433 17.28 19.19 -23.29
N ALA A 434 16.51 18.86 -24.31
CA ALA A 434 16.86 17.82 -25.28
C ALA A 434 18.12 18.14 -26.10
N GLY A 435 18.81 17.09 -26.55
CA GLY A 435 20.00 17.16 -27.42
C GLY A 435 21.34 17.37 -26.71
N GLY A 436 21.34 17.36 -25.37
CA GLY A 436 22.54 17.42 -24.53
C GLY A 436 23.16 16.05 -24.24
N ALA A 437 24.19 16.04 -23.38
CA ALA A 437 24.76 14.79 -22.86
C ALA A 437 23.79 14.03 -21.95
N SER A 438 22.86 14.76 -21.33
CA SER A 438 21.74 14.27 -20.54
C SER A 438 20.45 14.77 -21.18
N GLU A 439 19.48 13.91 -21.46
CA GLU A 439 18.19 14.31 -22.01
C GLU A 439 17.07 13.32 -21.70
N PHE A 440 15.82 13.77 -21.78
CA PHE A 440 14.65 12.89 -21.77
C PHE A 440 14.14 12.63 -23.19
N SER A 441 13.74 11.39 -23.45
CA SER A 441 13.15 10.94 -24.71
C SER A 441 11.83 10.20 -24.45
N TYR A 442 10.83 10.43 -25.29
CA TYR A 442 9.50 9.86 -25.17
C TYR A 442 9.30 8.71 -26.15
N ASP A 443 9.12 7.50 -25.62
CA ASP A 443 8.78 6.31 -26.40
C ASP A 443 7.27 6.28 -26.66
N LYS A 444 6.89 6.47 -27.93
CA LYS A 444 5.48 6.52 -28.36
C LYS A 444 4.76 5.18 -28.36
N ASP A 445 5.50 4.06 -28.36
CA ASP A 445 4.93 2.72 -28.42
C ASP A 445 4.60 2.26 -26.99
N TRP A 446 5.52 2.51 -26.05
CA TRP A 446 5.35 2.23 -24.63
C TRP A 446 4.69 3.36 -23.83
N LYS A 447 4.50 4.54 -24.44
CA LYS A 447 3.88 5.71 -23.81
C LYS A 447 4.61 6.09 -22.51
N THR A 448 5.93 6.26 -22.61
CA THR A 448 6.82 6.45 -21.46
C THR A 448 7.92 7.46 -21.75
N LEU A 449 8.32 8.23 -20.74
CA LEU A 449 9.45 9.14 -20.80
C LEU A 449 10.67 8.48 -20.13
N THR A 450 11.76 8.35 -20.87
CA THR A 450 13.00 7.72 -20.42
C THR A 450 14.14 8.74 -20.46
N GLY A 451 14.86 8.88 -19.35
CA GLY A 451 16.07 9.71 -19.28
C GLY A 451 17.32 8.96 -19.71
N TYR A 452 18.16 9.62 -20.50
CA TYR A 452 19.47 9.13 -20.93
C TYR A 452 20.58 10.08 -20.46
N PRO A 453 21.72 9.58 -19.94
CA PRO A 453 22.07 8.17 -19.78
C PRO A 453 21.17 7.42 -18.79
N ALA A 454 20.74 6.23 -19.20
CA ALA A 454 19.92 5.34 -18.39
C ALA A 454 20.80 4.41 -17.55
N SER A 455 20.24 3.91 -16.46
CA SER A 455 20.87 2.93 -15.57
C SER A 455 19.83 1.96 -15.02
N TYR A 456 20.27 0.81 -14.49
CA TYR A 456 19.43 -0.19 -13.81
C TYR A 456 18.23 -0.70 -14.63
N GLY A 457 18.31 -0.64 -15.96
CA GLY A 457 17.23 -1.09 -16.85
C GLY A 457 16.08 -0.09 -17.01
N SER A 458 16.23 1.16 -16.57
CA SER A 458 15.23 2.23 -16.79
C SER A 458 14.89 2.45 -18.28
N ASP A 459 15.77 2.09 -19.20
CA ASP A 459 15.51 2.14 -20.64
C ASP A 459 15.02 0.80 -21.22
N THR A 460 15.81 -0.24 -21.03
CA THR A 460 15.67 -1.55 -21.69
C THR A 460 14.62 -2.45 -21.05
N GLU A 461 14.27 -2.16 -19.81
CA GLU A 461 13.35 -2.95 -18.98
C GLU A 461 12.21 -2.09 -18.39
N LEU A 462 12.29 -0.76 -18.55
CA LEU A 462 11.38 0.23 -17.96
C LEU A 462 11.32 0.14 -16.44
N ASN A 463 12.45 -0.22 -15.82
CA ASN A 463 12.53 -0.34 -14.37
C ASN A 463 12.59 1.05 -13.71
N ASP A 464 12.10 1.14 -12.48
CA ASP A 464 12.59 2.11 -11.49
C ASP A 464 12.38 3.60 -11.81
N HIS A 465 11.52 3.94 -12.79
CA HIS A 465 11.23 5.34 -13.11
C HIS A 465 10.78 6.14 -11.89
N HIS A 466 9.95 5.53 -11.03
CA HIS A 466 9.53 6.15 -9.77
C HIS A 466 10.68 6.34 -8.76
N PHE A 467 11.65 5.43 -8.68
CA PHE A 467 12.86 5.64 -7.86
C PHE A 467 13.70 6.80 -8.42
N HIS A 468 14.05 6.74 -9.70
CA HIS A 468 14.91 7.73 -10.34
C HIS A 468 14.27 9.12 -10.31
N TYR A 469 13.02 9.23 -10.75
CA TYR A 469 12.34 10.52 -10.90
C TYR A 469 11.82 11.07 -9.58
N SER A 470 11.71 10.26 -8.52
CA SER A 470 11.41 10.74 -7.16
C SER A 470 12.31 11.90 -6.76
N TYR A 471 13.60 11.79 -7.02
CA TYR A 471 14.60 12.78 -6.64
C TYR A 471 14.51 14.07 -7.46
N TYR A 472 14.18 13.96 -8.76
CA TYR A 472 13.99 15.12 -9.63
C TYR A 472 12.76 15.91 -9.19
N VAL A 473 11.66 15.21 -8.89
CA VAL A 473 10.43 15.83 -8.39
C VAL A 473 10.64 16.39 -6.98
N TYR A 474 11.42 15.72 -6.12
CA TYR A 474 11.77 16.23 -4.80
C TYR A 474 12.61 17.51 -4.88
N ALA A 475 13.66 17.54 -5.72
CA ALA A 475 14.46 18.75 -5.93
C ALA A 475 13.59 19.89 -6.50
N ALA A 476 12.69 19.60 -7.43
CA ALA A 476 11.72 20.57 -7.95
C ALA A 476 10.74 21.08 -6.87
N ALA A 477 10.28 20.21 -5.96
CA ALA A 477 9.43 20.58 -4.82
C ALA A 477 10.13 21.58 -3.89
N ILE A 478 11.40 21.32 -3.57
CA ILE A 478 12.21 22.24 -2.76
C ILE A 478 12.45 23.54 -3.51
N ILE A 479 12.75 23.52 -4.82
CA ILE A 479 12.88 24.75 -5.61
C ILE A 479 11.57 25.56 -5.61
N ALA A 480 10.42 24.91 -5.78
CA ALA A 480 9.11 25.55 -5.80
C ALA A 480 8.81 26.35 -4.52
N GLN A 481 9.33 25.91 -3.38
CA GLN A 481 9.20 26.61 -2.10
C GLN A 481 9.86 28.00 -2.11
N TYR A 482 10.93 28.17 -2.88
CA TYR A 482 11.74 29.40 -2.92
C TYR A 482 11.62 30.19 -4.23
N ASP A 483 11.22 29.55 -5.33
CA ASP A 483 11.09 30.17 -6.66
C ASP A 483 9.94 29.54 -7.48
N GLN A 484 8.73 30.08 -7.25
CA GLN A 484 7.52 29.65 -7.97
C GLN A 484 7.56 29.98 -9.47
N ALA A 485 8.33 31.00 -9.90
CA ALA A 485 8.41 31.37 -11.31
C ALA A 485 9.20 30.31 -12.11
N TRP A 486 10.22 29.72 -11.50
CA TRP A 486 11.02 28.66 -12.13
C TRP A 486 10.22 27.39 -12.42
N VAL A 487 9.29 27.02 -11.52
CA VAL A 487 8.40 25.85 -11.68
C VAL A 487 7.09 26.15 -12.41
N ALA A 488 6.91 27.36 -12.93
CA ALA A 488 5.74 27.67 -13.76
C ALA A 488 5.75 26.86 -15.06
N ASP A 489 4.58 26.57 -15.63
CA ASP A 489 4.43 25.77 -16.85
C ASP A 489 5.16 26.38 -18.06
N SER A 490 5.20 27.71 -18.15
CA SER A 490 5.95 28.45 -19.18
C SER A 490 7.47 28.35 -19.00
N ALA A 491 7.94 27.96 -17.82
CA ALA A 491 9.33 27.68 -17.49
C ALA A 491 9.56 26.16 -17.43
N TRP A 492 9.99 25.60 -16.30
CA TRP A 492 10.37 24.18 -16.19
C TRP A 492 9.25 23.28 -15.66
N GLY A 493 8.11 23.86 -15.27
CA GLY A 493 6.96 23.13 -14.71
C GLY A 493 6.42 22.04 -15.62
N THR A 494 6.39 22.29 -16.93
CA THR A 494 5.87 21.31 -17.91
C THR A 494 6.72 20.04 -17.94
N MET A 495 8.06 20.14 -17.91
CA MET A 495 8.94 18.96 -17.85
C MET A 495 8.76 18.19 -16.54
N ILE A 496 8.69 18.88 -15.40
CA ILE A 496 8.42 18.24 -14.10
C ILE A 496 7.11 17.45 -14.14
N LYS A 497 6.06 18.02 -14.74
CA LYS A 497 4.76 17.34 -14.92
C LYS A 497 4.84 16.12 -15.84
N HIS A 498 5.74 16.09 -16.82
CA HIS A 498 5.97 14.88 -17.61
C HIS A 498 6.58 13.74 -16.79
N LEU A 499 7.55 14.03 -15.92
CA LEU A 499 8.13 13.02 -15.01
C LEU A 499 7.08 12.49 -14.00
N ILE A 500 6.25 13.39 -13.46
CA ILE A 500 5.13 13.03 -12.58
C ILE A 500 4.11 12.18 -13.33
N ARG A 501 3.73 12.56 -14.55
CA ARG A 501 2.75 11.79 -15.33
C ARG A 501 3.30 10.43 -15.74
N ASP A 502 4.60 10.34 -16.01
CA ASP A 502 5.21 9.06 -16.34
C ASP A 502 5.14 8.05 -15.18
N THR A 503 5.25 8.52 -13.94
CA THR A 503 5.34 7.65 -12.75
C THR A 503 4.03 7.50 -11.99
N ALA A 504 3.30 8.60 -11.79
CA ALA A 504 2.14 8.71 -10.92
C ALA A 504 0.99 9.52 -11.56
N ASN A 505 0.71 9.32 -12.85
CA ASN A 505 -0.43 9.97 -13.51
C ASN A 505 -1.78 9.52 -12.91
N ALA A 506 -2.50 10.44 -12.27
CA ALA A 506 -3.84 10.18 -11.71
C ALA A 506 -4.97 10.15 -12.76
N SER A 507 -4.70 10.52 -14.01
CA SER A 507 -5.72 10.59 -15.06
C SER A 507 -5.87 9.26 -15.80
N ARG A 508 -7.09 8.74 -15.82
CA ARG A 508 -7.48 7.54 -16.61
C ARG A 508 -7.83 7.86 -18.07
N THR A 509 -7.89 9.15 -18.43
CA THR A 509 -8.21 9.62 -19.79
C THR A 509 -7.01 10.22 -20.49
N ASP A 510 -5.83 10.22 -19.85
CA ASP A 510 -4.58 10.63 -20.48
C ASP A 510 -4.18 9.61 -21.55
N SER A 511 -3.92 10.08 -22.76
CA SER A 511 -3.46 9.24 -23.87
C SER A 511 -1.94 9.12 -23.97
N ALA A 512 -1.18 9.86 -23.16
CA ALA A 512 0.27 9.91 -23.18
C ALA A 512 0.93 9.04 -22.10
N TYR A 513 0.27 8.79 -20.98
CA TYR A 513 0.83 7.99 -19.88
C TYR A 513 -0.24 7.11 -19.24
N PRO A 514 0.11 5.90 -18.75
CA PRO A 514 -0.83 5.04 -18.05
C PRO A 514 -1.26 5.65 -16.71
N PHE A 515 -2.37 5.19 -16.17
CA PHE A 515 -2.78 5.53 -14.81
C PHE A 515 -1.81 4.89 -13.82
N LEU A 516 -1.20 5.72 -12.95
CA LEU A 516 -0.29 5.33 -11.87
C LEU A 516 0.69 4.21 -12.23
N ARG A 517 1.50 4.40 -13.28
CA ARG A 517 2.35 3.38 -13.94
C ARG A 517 2.78 2.25 -13.00
N GLY A 518 3.57 2.57 -11.97
CA GLY A 518 4.13 1.57 -11.06
C GLY A 518 3.36 1.34 -9.76
N PHE A 519 2.37 2.17 -9.40
CA PHE A 519 1.69 2.04 -8.12
C PHE A 519 0.49 1.09 -8.22
N ASP A 520 0.62 -0.08 -7.61
CA ASP A 520 -0.48 -1.04 -7.52
C ASP A 520 -1.42 -0.65 -6.39
N VAL A 521 -2.57 -0.08 -6.77
CA VAL A 521 -3.53 0.47 -5.81
C VAL A 521 -4.14 -0.59 -4.89
N TYR A 522 -4.15 -1.86 -5.30
CA TYR A 522 -4.75 -2.94 -4.50
C TYR A 522 -3.71 -3.68 -3.69
N ALA A 523 -2.51 -3.95 -4.22
CA ALA A 523 -1.39 -4.47 -3.41
C ALA A 523 -0.92 -3.43 -2.38
N GLY A 524 -1.14 -2.16 -2.67
CA GLY A 524 -0.91 -1.03 -1.78
C GLY A 524 0.50 -0.45 -1.84
N HIS A 525 1.32 -0.89 -2.80
CA HIS A 525 2.71 -0.45 -2.96
C HIS A 525 3.10 -0.42 -4.44
N SER A 526 4.22 0.22 -4.76
CA SER A 526 4.73 0.23 -6.13
C SER A 526 5.41 -1.08 -6.52
N TRP A 527 5.58 -1.30 -7.83
CA TRP A 527 6.42 -2.34 -8.40
C TRP A 527 7.57 -1.71 -9.20
N ALA A 528 8.73 -2.36 -9.14
CA ALA A 528 9.98 -1.88 -9.72
C ALA A 528 10.17 -2.33 -11.17
N SER A 529 9.96 -3.60 -11.47
CA SER A 529 10.27 -4.15 -12.79
C SER A 529 9.21 -3.82 -13.83
N GLY A 530 9.58 -3.17 -14.94
CA GLY A 530 8.65 -2.80 -16.00
C GLY A 530 8.02 -4.00 -16.72
N HIS A 531 8.72 -5.14 -16.73
CA HIS A 531 8.34 -6.32 -17.49
C HIS A 531 7.78 -7.48 -16.66
N GLN A 532 7.97 -7.51 -15.33
CA GLN A 532 7.51 -8.59 -14.45
C GLN A 532 8.02 -9.99 -14.89
N GLY A 533 9.23 -10.08 -15.43
CA GLY A 533 9.71 -11.29 -16.12
C GLY A 533 10.31 -12.33 -15.18
N PHE A 534 9.67 -12.67 -14.07
CA PHE A 534 10.23 -13.57 -13.06
C PHE A 534 9.21 -14.63 -12.61
N ALA A 535 9.72 -15.79 -12.16
CA ALA A 535 8.89 -16.82 -11.56
C ALA A 535 8.18 -16.35 -10.28
N ALA A 536 8.83 -15.45 -9.52
CA ALA A 536 8.34 -14.89 -8.27
C ALA A 536 7.37 -13.70 -8.44
N GLY A 537 7.00 -13.32 -9.67
CA GLY A 537 6.11 -12.19 -9.90
C GLY A 537 6.86 -10.90 -10.22
N ASN A 538 6.26 -9.76 -9.88
CA ASN A 538 6.98 -8.48 -9.88
C ASN A 538 7.69 -8.30 -8.52
N ASN A 539 8.56 -7.30 -8.39
CA ASN A 539 9.29 -7.03 -7.15
C ASN A 539 9.38 -5.53 -6.86
N GLN A 540 9.63 -5.20 -5.60
CA GLN A 540 10.11 -3.90 -5.15
C GLN A 540 11.14 -4.12 -4.05
N GLU A 541 12.31 -3.51 -4.22
CA GLU A 541 13.38 -3.50 -3.21
C GLU A 541 13.21 -2.27 -2.31
N SER A 542 13.62 -1.11 -2.82
CA SER A 542 13.66 0.18 -2.13
C SER A 542 12.26 0.81 -2.02
N SER A 543 11.47 0.36 -1.03
CA SER A 543 10.15 0.94 -0.77
C SER A 543 10.24 2.41 -0.35
N SER A 544 11.32 2.81 0.30
CA SER A 544 11.60 4.18 0.73
C SER A 544 11.83 5.17 -0.42
N GLU A 545 12.32 4.72 -1.57
CA GLU A 545 12.41 5.58 -2.77
C GLU A 545 11.04 5.81 -3.43
N SER A 546 10.12 4.84 -3.37
CA SER A 546 8.72 5.07 -3.76
C SER A 546 8.03 6.05 -2.80
N ILE A 547 8.29 5.92 -1.50
CA ILE A 547 7.84 6.89 -0.47
C ILE A 547 8.40 8.29 -0.75
N ASN A 548 9.65 8.40 -1.19
CA ASN A 548 10.26 9.68 -1.56
C ASN A 548 9.49 10.36 -2.70
N LEU A 549 9.04 9.62 -3.72
CA LEU A 549 8.17 10.18 -4.76
C LEU A 549 6.86 10.69 -4.16
N SER A 550 6.19 9.87 -3.35
CA SER A 550 4.92 10.23 -2.72
C SER A 550 5.03 11.51 -1.86
N ALA A 551 6.10 11.61 -1.07
CA ALA A 551 6.43 12.81 -0.28
C ALA A 551 6.73 14.02 -1.17
N ALA A 552 7.47 13.83 -2.26
CA ALA A 552 7.75 14.88 -3.24
C ALA A 552 6.47 15.40 -3.91
N LEU A 553 5.48 14.55 -4.19
CA LEU A 553 4.17 14.97 -4.72
C LEU A 553 3.39 15.82 -3.69
N VAL A 554 3.42 15.44 -2.41
CA VAL A 554 2.83 16.25 -1.32
C VAL A 554 3.47 17.63 -1.26
N LEU A 555 4.80 17.70 -1.29
CA LEU A 555 5.55 18.96 -1.21
C LEU A 555 5.35 19.82 -2.46
N PHE A 556 5.51 19.25 -3.67
CA PHE A 556 5.35 19.98 -4.93
C PHE A 556 3.92 20.47 -5.14
N GLY A 557 2.92 19.62 -4.89
CA GLY A 557 1.52 20.02 -4.96
C GLY A 557 1.19 21.13 -3.95
N SER A 558 1.72 21.05 -2.73
CA SER A 558 1.55 22.11 -1.74
C SER A 558 2.25 23.42 -2.14
N ALA A 559 3.46 23.36 -2.68
CA ALA A 559 4.25 24.51 -3.11
C ALA A 559 3.67 25.23 -4.34
N THR A 560 3.04 24.48 -5.25
CA THR A 560 2.44 24.99 -6.49
C THR A 560 0.95 25.30 -6.37
N GLY A 561 0.29 24.90 -5.28
CA GLY A 561 -1.14 25.06 -5.09
C GLY A 561 -1.99 24.00 -5.82
N ASP A 562 -1.38 22.93 -6.32
CA ASP A 562 -2.07 21.79 -6.92
C ASP A 562 -2.56 20.82 -5.83
N ASN A 563 -3.79 21.04 -5.36
CA ASN A 563 -4.41 20.19 -4.34
C ASN A 563 -4.62 18.75 -4.81
N ALA A 564 -4.91 18.53 -6.11
CA ALA A 564 -5.15 17.18 -6.61
C ALA A 564 -3.85 16.35 -6.57
N LEU A 565 -2.73 16.97 -6.94
CA LEU A 565 -1.41 16.34 -6.85
C LEU A 565 -0.97 16.12 -5.40
N ARG A 566 -1.21 17.09 -4.52
CA ARG A 566 -0.94 16.95 -3.08
C ARG A 566 -1.73 15.80 -2.47
N ASP A 567 -3.01 15.69 -2.81
CA ASP A 567 -3.90 14.68 -2.26
C ASP A 567 -3.60 13.29 -2.85
N LEU A 568 -3.17 13.22 -4.11
CA LEU A 568 -2.57 12.00 -4.68
C LEU A 568 -1.34 11.59 -3.86
N GLY A 569 -0.37 12.48 -3.65
CA GLY A 569 0.82 12.17 -2.86
C GLY A 569 0.49 11.68 -1.45
N SER A 570 -0.53 12.27 -0.81
CA SER A 570 -1.01 11.85 0.50
C SER A 570 -1.64 10.45 0.47
N TYR A 571 -2.39 10.12 -0.58
CA TYR A 571 -2.97 8.80 -0.80
C TYR A 571 -1.89 7.72 -1.01
N LEU A 572 -0.94 7.97 -1.90
CA LEU A 572 0.16 7.03 -2.19
C LEU A 572 1.01 6.80 -0.93
N LEU A 573 1.44 7.87 -0.27
CA LEU A 573 2.24 7.80 0.96
C LEU A 573 1.53 7.00 2.05
N THR A 574 0.24 7.29 2.30
CA THR A 574 -0.50 6.66 3.39
C THR A 574 -0.73 5.17 3.12
N THR A 575 -1.06 4.82 1.87
CA THR A 575 -1.32 3.43 1.49
C THR A 575 -0.04 2.60 1.51
N GLU A 576 1.05 3.12 0.92
CA GLU A 576 2.32 2.41 0.85
C GLU A 576 3.03 2.30 2.18
N SER A 577 2.90 3.30 3.06
CA SER A 577 3.45 3.20 4.42
C SER A 577 2.82 2.06 5.22
N GLU A 578 1.53 1.79 5.02
CA GLU A 578 0.88 0.63 5.64
C GLU A 578 1.35 -0.68 4.99
N ALA A 579 1.46 -0.73 3.66
CA ALA A 579 2.01 -1.90 2.97
C ALA A 579 3.45 -2.23 3.43
N ILE A 580 4.32 -1.23 3.57
CA ILE A 580 5.68 -1.37 4.11
C ILE A 580 5.66 -1.94 5.52
N THR A 581 4.79 -1.38 6.37
CA THR A 581 4.60 -1.84 7.75
C THR A 581 4.26 -3.33 7.83
N GLN A 582 3.41 -3.82 6.93
CA GLN A 582 2.97 -5.21 6.91
C GLN A 582 3.96 -6.15 6.18
N TYR A 583 4.54 -5.72 5.07
CA TYR A 583 5.17 -6.63 4.11
C TYR A 583 6.70 -6.53 4.04
N TRP A 584 7.27 -5.40 4.49
CA TRP A 584 8.72 -5.24 4.62
C TRP A 584 9.18 -5.51 6.05
N PHE A 585 8.48 -4.96 7.04
CA PHE A 585 8.91 -5.02 8.45
C PHE A 585 8.13 -6.00 9.34
N ASP A 586 7.12 -6.67 8.78
CA ASP A 586 6.14 -7.51 9.48
C ASP A 586 5.88 -7.01 10.91
N ALA A 587 5.44 -5.75 11.03
CA ALA A 587 5.48 -5.05 12.31
C ALA A 587 4.68 -5.77 13.41
N SER A 588 3.61 -6.45 13.01
CA SER A 588 2.76 -7.26 13.88
C SER A 588 3.17 -8.73 14.03
N GLN A 589 4.18 -9.21 13.28
CA GLN A 589 4.61 -10.62 13.22
C GLN A 589 3.44 -11.55 12.84
N GLN A 590 2.71 -11.19 11.78
CA GLN A 590 1.51 -11.90 11.31
C GLN A 590 1.55 -12.19 9.80
N VAL A 591 2.63 -11.81 9.10
CA VAL A 591 2.74 -11.95 7.65
C VAL A 591 3.79 -12.99 7.28
N PHE A 592 4.98 -12.94 7.86
CA PHE A 592 6.06 -13.83 7.49
C PHE A 592 5.82 -15.24 8.06
N PRO A 593 6.12 -16.30 7.29
CA PRO A 593 6.09 -17.65 7.82
C PRO A 593 7.06 -17.79 8.99
N ALA A 594 6.65 -18.46 10.07
CA ALA A 594 7.50 -18.68 11.24
C ALA A 594 8.84 -19.39 10.90
N SER A 595 8.88 -20.16 9.82
CA SER A 595 10.08 -20.85 9.32
C SER A 595 11.06 -19.95 8.56
N PHE A 596 10.69 -18.70 8.23
CA PHE A 596 11.55 -17.79 7.47
C PHE A 596 12.74 -17.29 8.28
N GLY A 597 12.58 -17.11 9.60
CA GLY A 597 13.68 -16.78 10.50
C GLY A 597 14.17 -15.33 10.48
N HIS A 598 13.51 -14.45 9.71
CA HIS A 598 13.81 -13.02 9.66
C HIS A 598 12.60 -12.16 10.07
N ASP A 599 12.86 -10.99 10.67
CA ASP A 599 11.86 -9.99 11.07
C ASP A 599 11.61 -8.96 9.97
N THR A 600 12.47 -8.88 8.96
CA THR A 600 12.40 -7.93 7.85
C THR A 600 12.73 -8.60 6.51
N VAL A 601 12.36 -7.95 5.40
CA VAL A 601 12.86 -8.27 4.06
C VAL A 601 13.47 -7.04 3.40
N GLY A 602 14.48 -7.24 2.55
CA GLY A 602 15.02 -6.21 1.67
C GLY A 602 14.17 -6.04 0.41
N MET A 603 13.50 -7.11 -0.03
CA MET A 603 12.68 -7.13 -1.24
C MET A 603 11.35 -7.83 -1.00
N VAL A 604 10.29 -7.26 -1.56
CA VAL A 604 8.98 -7.90 -1.67
C VAL A 604 8.74 -8.34 -3.10
N TRP A 605 8.30 -9.58 -3.27
CA TRP A 605 7.96 -10.20 -4.54
C TRP A 605 6.47 -10.54 -4.61
N GLY A 606 5.91 -10.71 -5.80
CA GLY A 606 4.55 -11.24 -5.97
C GLY A 606 4.33 -12.53 -5.18
N SER A 607 5.31 -13.44 -5.15
CA SER A 607 5.22 -14.72 -4.45
C SER A 607 5.51 -14.65 -2.94
N GLY A 608 6.09 -13.58 -2.41
CA GLY A 608 6.59 -13.54 -1.03
C GLY A 608 7.58 -12.43 -0.75
N GLY A 609 8.64 -12.72 0.01
CA GLY A 609 9.63 -11.72 0.42
C GLY A 609 11.01 -12.34 0.58
N ALA A 610 12.05 -11.52 0.38
CA ALA A 610 13.44 -11.93 0.41
C ALA A 610 14.30 -10.99 1.27
N TYR A 611 15.05 -11.57 2.19
CA TYR A 611 16.15 -10.95 2.93
C TYR A 611 17.39 -10.86 2.02
N SER A 612 17.34 -9.97 1.05
CA SER A 612 18.37 -9.79 0.02
C SER A 612 18.32 -8.39 -0.58
N THR A 613 19.36 -8.01 -1.34
CA THR A 613 19.31 -6.92 -2.31
C THR A 613 19.72 -7.40 -3.70
N TRP A 614 19.62 -6.52 -4.70
CA TRP A 614 20.05 -6.79 -6.07
C TRP A 614 21.57 -6.89 -6.25
N TRP A 615 22.39 -6.40 -5.31
CA TRP A 615 23.85 -6.32 -5.48
C TRP A 615 24.67 -6.95 -4.35
N THR A 616 24.10 -7.13 -3.16
CA THR A 616 24.83 -7.53 -1.96
C THR A 616 24.03 -8.49 -1.08
N ALA A 617 24.73 -9.15 -0.16
CA ALA A 617 24.10 -9.85 0.97
C ALA A 617 24.48 -9.21 2.32
N ASN A 618 25.10 -8.02 2.30
CA ASN A 618 25.48 -7.28 3.50
C ASN A 618 24.22 -6.89 4.29
N PRO A 619 24.10 -7.25 5.59
CA PRO A 619 22.94 -6.93 6.41
C PRO A 619 22.65 -5.42 6.54
N GLU A 620 23.68 -4.59 6.61
CA GLU A 620 23.54 -3.14 6.74
C GLU A 620 22.83 -2.55 5.52
N GLU A 621 23.19 -3.02 4.32
CA GLU A 621 22.57 -2.61 3.06
C GLU A 621 21.17 -3.22 2.86
N ILE A 622 20.95 -4.49 3.25
CA ILE A 622 19.61 -5.14 3.21
C ILE A 622 18.59 -4.36 4.05
N HIS A 623 19.01 -3.87 5.21
CA HIS A 623 18.15 -3.08 6.08
C HIS A 623 18.06 -1.62 5.63
N GLY A 624 19.19 -1.00 5.29
CA GLY A 624 19.29 0.41 4.93
C GLY A 624 18.60 0.77 3.61
N ILE A 625 18.46 -0.18 2.68
CA ILE A 625 17.82 0.09 1.39
C ILE A 625 16.33 0.45 1.51
N ASN A 626 15.65 0.01 2.59
CA ASN A 626 14.27 0.38 2.89
C ASN A 626 14.14 1.58 3.85
N VAL A 627 15.25 2.25 4.13
CA VAL A 627 15.34 3.48 4.91
C VAL A 627 15.65 4.67 4.01
N LEU A 628 16.56 4.50 3.05
CA LEU A 628 17.07 5.57 2.21
C LEU A 628 16.11 5.94 1.06
N PRO A 629 16.07 7.20 0.63
CA PRO A 629 16.69 8.37 1.25
C PRO A 629 15.93 8.78 2.52
N VAL A 630 16.65 9.24 3.54
CA VAL A 630 16.01 9.79 4.74
C VAL A 630 15.58 11.23 4.45
N THR A 631 14.28 11.48 4.46
CA THR A 631 13.69 12.80 4.23
C THR A 631 12.60 13.07 5.24
N GLY A 632 11.96 14.24 5.18
CA GLY A 632 10.75 14.46 5.97
C GLY A 632 9.56 13.57 5.56
N GLY A 633 9.65 12.82 4.46
CA GLY A 633 8.72 11.75 4.11
C GLY A 633 8.94 10.46 4.92
N SER A 634 10.16 10.22 5.41
CA SER A 634 10.53 8.99 6.15
C SER A 634 9.94 8.90 7.56
N LEU A 635 9.25 9.96 8.03
CA LEU A 635 8.60 9.99 9.35
C LEU A 635 7.54 8.88 9.51
N HIS A 636 6.96 8.40 8.41
CA HIS A 636 5.98 7.31 8.46
C HIS A 636 6.48 6.05 9.18
N LEU A 637 7.79 5.77 9.10
CA LEU A 637 8.43 4.61 9.72
C LEU A 637 8.28 4.62 11.25
N ALA A 638 8.17 5.80 11.86
CA ALA A 638 8.03 5.97 13.30
C ALA A 638 6.68 5.49 13.86
N ARG A 639 5.73 5.07 13.01
CA ARG A 639 4.47 4.45 13.43
C ARG A 639 4.70 3.17 14.22
N GLU A 640 5.70 2.38 13.81
CA GLU A 640 5.98 1.05 14.37
C GLU A 640 7.36 1.01 15.03
N LYS A 641 7.54 1.80 16.10
CA LYS A 641 8.82 1.90 16.83
C LYS A 641 9.36 0.55 17.32
N ALA A 642 8.47 -0.40 17.63
CA ALA A 642 8.88 -1.75 18.01
C ALA A 642 9.50 -2.53 16.84
N ALA A 643 8.98 -2.34 15.62
CA ALA A 643 9.53 -2.97 14.42
C ALA A 643 10.92 -2.41 14.08
N ILE A 644 11.12 -1.08 14.21
CA ILE A 644 12.45 -0.45 14.04
C ILE A 644 13.48 -1.09 14.98
N LYS A 645 13.13 -1.24 16.27
CA LYS A 645 14.03 -1.84 17.26
C LYS A 645 14.37 -3.29 16.94
N ARG A 646 13.41 -4.10 16.48
CA ARG A 646 13.67 -5.47 16.03
C ARG A 646 14.55 -5.50 14.79
N ASN A 647 14.25 -4.65 13.81
CA ASN A 647 15.02 -4.53 12.57
C ASN A 647 16.50 -4.18 12.86
N ILE A 648 16.79 -3.18 13.70
CA ILE A 648 18.16 -2.86 14.11
C ILE A 648 18.83 -4.02 14.86
N ALA A 649 18.10 -4.68 15.78
CA ALA A 649 18.64 -5.81 16.53
C ALA A 649 18.94 -7.03 15.64
N GLU A 650 18.11 -7.29 14.63
CA GLU A 650 18.38 -8.29 13.60
C GLU A 650 19.59 -7.92 12.76
N MET A 651 19.67 -6.69 12.25
CA MET A 651 20.83 -6.22 11.49
C MET A 651 22.13 -6.41 12.26
N GLU A 652 22.18 -5.97 13.53
CA GLU A 652 23.38 -6.12 14.36
C GLU A 652 23.74 -7.60 14.60
N ARG A 653 22.74 -8.48 14.75
CA ARG A 653 22.94 -9.92 14.90
C ARG A 653 23.52 -10.55 13.63
N GLU A 654 22.93 -10.26 12.48
CA GLU A 654 23.38 -10.81 11.18
C GLU A 654 24.73 -10.22 10.75
N ASN A 655 25.02 -8.98 11.16
CA ASN A 655 26.31 -8.33 10.88
C ASN A 655 27.43 -8.76 11.85
N GLY A 656 27.10 -9.43 12.95
CA GLY A 656 28.05 -9.80 14.01
C GLY A 656 28.50 -8.62 14.89
N GLY A 657 27.74 -7.53 14.90
CA GLY A 657 28.02 -6.32 15.68
C GLY A 657 27.36 -5.07 15.11
N PRO A 658 27.65 -3.88 15.68
CA PRO A 658 27.13 -2.61 15.20
C PRO A 658 27.56 -2.28 13.77
N ALA A 659 26.73 -1.51 13.08
CA ALA A 659 26.98 -1.03 11.71
C ALA A 659 28.35 -0.34 11.53
N GLN A 660 28.98 -0.60 10.40
CA GLN A 660 30.25 -0.01 9.93
C GLN A 660 30.07 0.77 8.61
N GLU A 661 29.14 0.33 7.77
CA GLU A 661 28.72 0.93 6.50
C GLU A 661 27.34 1.58 6.68
N TRP A 662 27.01 2.59 5.86
CA TRP A 662 25.70 3.28 5.91
C TRP A 662 25.23 3.67 7.31
N ARG A 663 26.20 4.02 8.16
CA ARG A 663 25.99 4.27 9.58
C ARG A 663 25.02 5.43 9.79
N ASP A 664 25.12 6.46 8.97
CA ASP A 664 24.16 7.57 8.90
C ASP A 664 22.72 7.09 8.76
N LEU A 665 22.44 6.31 7.72
CA LEU A 665 21.08 5.82 7.45
C LEU A 665 20.53 5.02 8.63
N LEU A 666 21.34 4.12 9.18
CA LEU A 666 20.94 3.26 10.29
C LEU A 666 20.75 4.04 11.60
N TRP A 667 21.56 5.08 11.85
CA TRP A 667 21.34 5.99 12.99
C TRP A 667 20.08 6.84 12.80
N GLU A 668 19.86 7.36 11.59
CA GLU A 668 18.67 8.15 11.26
C GLU A 668 17.40 7.30 11.43
N PHE A 669 17.42 6.05 10.98
CA PHE A 669 16.34 5.09 11.20
C PHE A 669 16.14 4.76 12.68
N GLU A 670 17.20 4.42 13.40
CA GLU A 670 17.14 4.12 14.84
C GLU A 670 16.54 5.31 15.61
N SER A 671 16.90 6.54 15.24
CA SER A 671 16.43 7.77 15.90
C SER A 671 14.91 8.02 15.77
N LEU A 672 14.23 7.38 14.80
CA LEU A 672 12.77 7.41 14.70
C LEU A 672 12.08 6.62 15.83
N SER A 673 12.81 5.72 16.49
CA SER A 673 12.32 4.94 17.64
C SER A 673 13.03 5.26 18.96
N ASP A 674 14.33 5.54 18.90
CA ASP A 674 15.20 5.82 20.05
C ASP A 674 16.25 6.90 19.69
N PRO A 675 15.86 8.19 19.75
CA PRO A 675 16.76 9.29 19.44
C PRO A 675 18.01 9.36 20.33
N ALA A 676 17.91 8.87 21.57
CA ALA A 676 19.02 8.92 22.52
C ALA A 676 20.11 7.90 22.16
N SER A 677 19.71 6.67 21.81
CA SER A 677 20.64 5.63 21.36
C SER A 677 21.38 6.03 20.09
N ALA A 678 20.63 6.46 19.06
CA ALA A 678 21.19 6.91 17.79
C ALA A 678 22.18 8.07 17.97
N LYS A 679 21.83 9.06 18.82
CA LYS A 679 22.73 10.16 19.15
C LYS A 679 24.00 9.69 19.83
N ALA A 680 23.92 8.78 20.80
CA ALA A 680 25.09 8.25 21.49
C ALA A 680 26.06 7.53 20.52
N LYS A 681 25.52 6.73 19.59
CA LYS A 681 26.30 6.05 18.55
C LYS A 681 26.99 7.05 17.61
N TRP A 682 26.27 8.06 17.14
CA TRP A 682 26.84 9.13 16.29
C TRP A 682 27.91 9.97 17.03
N ASP A 683 27.65 10.35 18.30
CA ASP A 683 28.60 11.10 19.12
C ASP A 683 29.88 10.29 19.37
N GLY A 684 29.78 8.96 19.49
CA GLY A 684 30.92 8.05 19.66
C GLY A 684 31.92 8.05 18.50
N VAL A 685 31.47 8.36 17.28
CA VAL A 685 32.37 8.54 16.11
C VAL A 685 32.70 10.02 15.85
N ASN A 686 31.95 10.94 16.46
CA ASN A 686 32.09 12.40 16.33
C ASN A 686 32.25 12.89 14.88
N GLY A 687 31.44 12.38 13.96
CA GLY A 687 31.49 12.74 12.53
C GLY A 687 32.61 12.06 11.72
N ASN A 688 33.37 11.14 12.31
CA ASN A 688 34.34 10.30 11.61
C ASN A 688 33.69 9.05 11.00
N TYR A 689 32.89 9.28 9.95
CA TYR A 689 32.31 8.25 9.10
C TYR A 689 32.20 8.77 7.67
N THR A 690 32.02 7.84 6.73
CA THR A 690 31.73 8.14 5.32
C THR A 690 30.22 8.07 5.13
N PRO A 691 29.56 9.16 4.73
CA PRO A 691 28.14 9.12 4.42
C PRO A 691 27.81 8.18 3.25
N GLU A 692 26.60 7.63 3.24
CA GLU A 692 26.03 7.05 2.01
C GLU A 692 26.04 8.13 0.90
N GLN A 693 26.19 7.73 -0.36
CA GLN A 693 26.43 8.68 -1.46
C GLN A 693 25.27 9.67 -1.68
N GLY A 694 24.03 9.25 -1.42
CA GLY A 694 22.84 10.10 -1.43
C GLY A 694 22.67 10.97 -0.17
N GLU A 695 23.54 10.82 0.83
CA GLU A 695 23.41 11.44 2.14
C GLU A 695 24.59 12.39 2.44
N SER A 696 24.51 13.14 3.55
CA SER A 696 25.54 14.09 3.94
C SER A 696 25.68 14.23 5.45
N LYS A 697 26.90 14.54 5.91
CA LYS A 697 27.14 14.86 7.33
C LYS A 697 26.26 16.02 7.82
N ALA A 698 25.93 16.97 6.95
CA ALA A 698 25.08 18.10 7.30
C ALA A 698 23.65 17.65 7.65
N HIS A 699 23.05 16.80 6.81
CA HIS A 699 21.70 16.31 7.05
C HIS A 699 21.66 15.29 8.20
N THR A 700 22.57 14.31 8.27
CA THR A 700 22.66 13.41 9.43
C THR A 700 22.87 14.15 10.75
N TYR A 701 23.76 15.14 10.77
CA TYR A 701 23.96 15.96 11.96
C TYR A 701 22.67 16.69 12.37
N HIS A 702 21.99 17.31 11.42
CA HIS A 702 20.71 18.01 11.64
C HIS A 702 19.63 17.05 12.15
N TRP A 703 19.47 15.90 11.51
CA TRP A 703 18.46 14.90 11.82
C TRP A 703 18.61 14.37 13.24
N ILE A 704 19.77 13.81 13.55
CA ILE A 704 20.07 13.16 14.84
C ILE A 704 19.97 14.16 15.99
N ASN A 705 20.55 15.36 15.85
CA ASN A 705 20.54 16.34 16.94
C ASN A 705 19.17 17.02 17.10
N THR A 706 18.38 17.10 16.03
CA THR A 706 16.99 17.58 16.12
C THR A 706 16.13 16.58 16.87
N LEU A 707 16.09 15.31 16.46
CA LEU A 707 15.29 14.27 17.13
C LEU A 707 15.77 13.99 18.55
N ALA A 708 17.07 14.07 18.82
CA ALA A 708 17.57 13.98 20.19
C ALA A 708 17.03 15.10 21.09
N ALA A 709 16.75 16.28 20.54
CA ALA A 709 16.22 17.42 21.30
C ALA A 709 14.69 17.38 21.43
N VAL A 710 13.97 17.12 20.35
CA VAL A 710 12.48 17.19 20.31
C VAL A 710 11.79 15.85 20.54
N GLY A 711 12.54 14.75 20.48
CA GLY A 711 12.05 13.38 20.58
C GLY A 711 11.72 12.73 19.25
N ALA A 712 11.33 11.46 19.31
CA ALA A 712 10.87 10.70 18.15
C ALA A 712 9.52 11.23 17.63
N PRO A 713 9.18 11.03 16.36
CA PRO A 713 7.86 11.41 15.84
C PRO A 713 6.72 10.74 16.63
N ASP A 714 5.62 11.46 16.81
CA ASP A 714 4.38 10.99 17.42
C ASP A 714 3.30 10.89 16.33
N MET A 715 3.22 9.70 15.73
CA MET A 715 2.29 9.42 14.63
C MET A 715 0.83 9.27 15.09
N THR A 716 0.54 9.40 16.39
CA THR A 716 -0.83 9.36 16.91
C THR A 716 -1.57 10.67 16.67
N VAL A 717 -0.85 11.77 16.42
CA VAL A 717 -1.39 13.10 16.18
C VAL A 717 -1.08 13.53 14.75
N SER A 718 -2.11 13.83 13.95
CA SER A 718 -1.97 14.40 12.60
C SER A 718 -2.43 15.85 12.58
N GLY A 719 -1.87 16.66 11.68
CA GLY A 719 -2.41 17.99 11.36
C GLY A 719 -3.43 17.94 10.22
N ASP A 720 -4.27 18.97 10.14
CA ASP A 720 -5.26 19.16 9.08
C ASP A 720 -4.66 19.47 7.69
N ILE A 721 -3.35 19.71 7.63
CA ILE A 721 -2.55 19.77 6.40
C ILE A 721 -1.51 18.65 6.34
N PRO A 722 -1.19 18.14 5.14
CA PRO A 722 -0.18 17.09 5.00
C PRO A 722 1.24 17.57 5.25
N THR A 723 1.47 18.88 5.29
CA THR A 723 2.79 19.45 5.57
C THR A 723 3.00 19.77 7.04
N SER A 724 2.63 18.83 7.92
CA SER A 724 2.73 18.95 9.37
C SER A 724 3.20 17.65 10.02
N ALA A 725 3.83 17.77 11.20
CA ALA A 725 4.31 16.63 11.98
C ALA A 725 4.33 16.98 13.47
N VAL A 726 4.32 15.94 14.32
CA VAL A 726 4.42 16.07 15.77
C VAL A 726 5.56 15.17 16.27
N PHE A 727 6.32 15.66 17.24
CA PHE A 727 7.40 14.93 17.91
C PHE A 727 7.13 14.91 19.41
N SER A 728 7.58 13.87 20.11
CA SER A 728 7.34 13.74 21.55
C SER A 728 8.58 13.30 22.32
N LYS A 729 8.90 14.03 23.39
CA LYS A 729 9.97 13.72 24.33
C LYS A 729 9.48 13.90 25.75
N ASN A 730 9.55 12.84 26.56
CA ASN A 730 9.20 12.88 27.99
C ASN A 730 7.82 13.54 28.27
N GLY A 731 6.82 13.22 27.44
CA GLY A 731 5.46 13.77 27.56
C GLY A 731 5.27 15.20 27.02
N THR A 732 6.33 15.85 26.54
CA THR A 732 6.27 17.16 25.87
C THR A 732 6.19 16.96 24.36
N ARG A 733 5.20 17.57 23.71
CA ARG A 733 5.05 17.52 22.25
C ARG A 733 5.61 18.77 21.60
N THR A 734 6.23 18.58 20.43
CA THR A 734 6.68 19.64 19.53
C THR A 734 5.89 19.51 18.23
N TYR A 735 5.05 20.50 17.95
CA TYR A 735 4.21 20.60 16.76
C TYR A 735 4.94 21.42 15.72
N THR A 736 5.04 20.91 14.50
CA THR A 736 5.60 21.65 13.37
C THR A 736 4.66 21.61 12.19
N ALA A 737 4.59 22.71 11.46
CA ALA A 737 3.87 22.76 10.20
C ALA A 737 4.54 23.76 9.26
N HIS A 738 4.59 23.38 7.97
CA HIS A 738 5.06 24.24 6.90
C HIS A 738 3.88 24.75 6.07
N ASN A 739 3.80 26.06 5.91
CA ASN A 739 2.80 26.73 5.10
C ASN A 739 3.41 27.23 3.79
N HIS A 740 3.13 26.53 2.70
CA HIS A 740 3.52 26.94 1.35
C HIS A 740 2.69 28.12 0.79
N GLY A 741 1.55 28.43 1.42
CA GLY A 741 0.65 29.48 0.99
C GLY A 741 1.25 30.89 1.15
N SER A 742 0.73 31.83 0.36
CA SER A 742 1.12 33.24 0.37
C SER A 742 0.49 34.06 1.52
N SER A 743 -0.39 33.45 2.32
CA SER A 743 -1.02 34.06 3.49
C SER A 743 -0.78 33.18 4.72
N ALA A 744 -0.75 33.81 5.90
CA ALA A 744 -0.68 33.07 7.17
C ALA A 744 -1.91 32.17 7.33
N ARG A 745 -1.73 31.01 7.94
CA ARG A 745 -2.82 30.06 8.20
C ARG A 745 -2.71 29.43 9.57
N THR A 746 -3.85 29.00 10.10
CA THR A 746 -3.90 28.15 11.29
C THR A 746 -3.91 26.69 10.85
N VAL A 747 -3.06 25.87 11.48
CA VAL A 747 -3.04 24.41 11.36
C VAL A 747 -3.62 23.84 12.64
N THR A 748 -4.63 22.98 12.49
CA THR A 748 -5.27 22.29 13.61
C THR A 748 -4.77 20.85 13.66
N PHE A 749 -4.28 20.43 14.81
CA PHE A 749 -3.86 19.07 15.06
C PHE A 749 -5.02 18.26 15.64
N SER A 750 -5.01 16.95 15.42
CA SER A 750 -6.05 16.03 15.89
C SER A 750 -6.17 15.94 17.42
N ASP A 751 -5.19 16.47 18.15
CA ASP A 751 -5.23 16.66 19.61
C ASP A 751 -5.67 18.08 20.01
N GLY A 752 -6.31 18.83 19.11
CA GLY A 752 -6.89 20.16 19.35
C GLY A 752 -5.88 21.29 19.39
N LYS A 753 -4.56 20.99 19.42
CA LYS A 753 -3.54 22.02 19.33
C LYS A 753 -3.71 22.80 18.02
N THR A 754 -3.70 24.12 18.12
CA THR A 754 -3.62 25.00 16.95
C THR A 754 -2.24 25.63 16.85
N LEU A 755 -1.76 25.79 15.62
CA LEU A 755 -0.49 26.46 15.32
C LEU A 755 -0.72 27.50 14.21
N SER A 756 -0.44 28.77 14.51
CA SER A 756 -0.42 29.82 13.50
C SER A 756 0.90 29.76 12.74
N VAL A 757 0.83 29.52 11.43
CA VAL A 757 1.97 29.37 10.53
C VAL A 757 2.00 30.54 9.54
N PRO A 758 3.01 31.43 9.59
CA PRO A 758 3.12 32.54 8.64
C PRO A 758 3.21 32.04 7.19
N ALA A 759 2.94 32.94 6.24
CA ALA A 759 3.07 32.65 4.82
C ALA A 759 4.50 32.17 4.48
N ARG A 760 4.62 31.17 3.60
CA ARG A 760 5.89 30.64 3.08
C ARG A 760 6.93 30.34 4.16
N SER A 761 6.51 29.71 5.25
CA SER A 761 7.37 29.48 6.41
C SER A 761 7.02 28.20 7.16
N THR A 762 7.97 27.72 7.95
CA THR A 762 7.73 26.69 8.97
C THR A 762 7.54 27.36 10.33
N ALA A 763 6.53 26.94 11.08
CA ALA A 763 6.37 27.31 12.49
C ALA A 763 6.48 26.07 13.37
N THR A 764 6.98 26.28 14.59
CA THR A 764 7.09 25.25 15.62
C THR A 764 6.50 25.76 16.92
N SER A 765 5.80 24.92 17.67
CA SER A 765 5.38 25.19 19.04
C SER A 765 5.67 23.98 19.90
N THR A 766 6.28 24.20 21.07
CA THR A 766 6.51 23.15 22.07
C THR A 766 5.66 23.44 23.29
N GLY A 767 5.10 22.39 23.87
CA GLY A 767 4.40 22.48 25.15
C GLY A 767 4.14 21.09 25.70
N PRO A 768 3.50 20.98 26.88
CA PRO A 768 2.69 19.78 27.10
C PRO A 768 1.84 19.63 25.84
N GLY A 769 1.66 18.40 25.35
CA GLY A 769 0.73 18.18 24.24
C GLY A 769 -0.50 19.06 24.51
N GLY A 770 -0.90 19.87 23.52
CA GLY A 770 -2.10 20.70 23.66
C GLY A 770 -3.12 19.81 24.33
N GLY A 771 -3.59 20.23 25.51
CA GLY A 771 -4.39 19.36 26.36
C GLY A 771 -5.36 18.66 25.44
N ASP A 772 -5.27 17.33 25.40
CA ASP A 772 -6.06 16.43 24.55
C ASP A 772 -7.37 17.13 24.27
N PRO A 773 -7.72 17.46 23.01
CA PRO A 773 -8.34 18.69 22.47
C PRO A 773 -9.26 19.52 23.37
N ASP A 774 -9.06 19.64 24.68
CA ASP A 774 -10.15 19.22 25.58
C ASP A 774 -10.62 17.75 25.26
N PRO A 775 -10.86 16.81 26.20
CA PRO A 775 -11.52 15.54 25.84
C PRO A 775 -12.98 15.83 25.45
N ASP A 776 -13.20 16.61 24.39
CA ASP A 776 -14.18 17.70 24.39
C ASP A 776 -14.03 18.63 25.63
N PRO A 777 -14.44 19.91 25.56
CA PRO A 777 -14.80 20.62 26.79
C PRO A 777 -15.80 19.72 27.49
N ASP A 778 -15.50 19.33 28.74
CA ASP A 778 -16.41 18.63 29.65
C ASP A 778 -17.84 18.88 29.19
N PRO A 779 -18.53 17.85 28.69
CA PRO A 779 -19.31 17.94 27.47
C PRO A 779 -20.09 19.25 27.47
N ASP A 780 -20.07 20.04 26.41
CA ASP A 780 -21.34 20.68 26.09
C ASP A 780 -22.28 19.52 25.71
N PRO A 781 -23.56 19.48 26.12
CA PRO A 781 -24.57 18.49 25.70
C PRO A 781 -24.78 18.27 24.20
N GLY A 782 -23.86 18.71 23.35
CA GLY A 782 -24.22 19.34 22.09
C GLY A 782 -23.80 18.63 20.83
N ASN A 783 -22.86 17.67 20.83
CA ASN A 783 -22.58 16.89 19.62
C ASN A 783 -22.55 15.37 19.88
N PRO A 784 -23.58 14.64 19.44
CA PRO A 784 -23.82 13.26 19.86
C PRO A 784 -22.84 12.29 19.19
N SER A 785 -22.18 11.45 20.00
CA SER A 785 -21.66 10.18 19.49
C SER A 785 -22.85 9.37 18.96
N THR A 786 -22.78 8.97 17.70
CA THR A 786 -23.88 8.24 17.07
C THR A 786 -23.70 6.75 17.30
N GLY A 787 -24.73 6.09 17.81
CA GLY A 787 -24.71 4.67 18.11
C GLY A 787 -25.57 4.34 19.33
N ASN A 788 -26.06 3.12 19.37
CA ASN A 788 -26.90 2.64 20.47
C ASN A 788 -26.24 1.53 21.29
N THR A 789 -24.97 1.22 21.03
CA THR A 789 -24.21 0.19 21.75
C THR A 789 -23.03 0.85 22.47
N PHE A 790 -23.04 0.78 23.79
CA PHE A 790 -22.06 1.34 24.70
C PHE A 790 -21.23 0.22 25.32
N ARG A 791 -19.91 0.40 25.40
CA ARG A 791 -18.99 -0.42 26.19
C ARG A 791 -18.88 0.13 27.61
N LEU A 792 -18.58 -0.75 28.56
CA LEU A 792 -18.23 -0.37 29.92
C LEU A 792 -16.76 0.04 29.98
N LYS A 793 -16.47 1.26 30.43
CA LYS A 793 -15.12 1.75 30.66
C LYS A 793 -14.85 1.84 32.16
N THR A 794 -13.68 1.36 32.59
CA THR A 794 -13.23 1.49 33.99
C THR A 794 -13.33 2.95 34.44
N GLY A 795 -13.87 3.16 35.64
CA GLY A 795 -14.21 4.48 36.16
C GLY A 795 -15.68 4.87 35.97
N GLY A 796 -16.53 3.95 35.50
CA GLY A 796 -17.98 4.12 35.53
C GLY A 796 -18.56 4.90 34.34
N VAL A 797 -17.99 4.74 33.15
CA VAL A 797 -18.45 5.42 31.93
C VAL A 797 -19.01 4.42 30.92
N LEU A 798 -20.15 4.75 30.32
CA LEU A 798 -20.66 4.09 29.11
C LEU A 798 -20.17 4.85 27.88
N THR A 799 -19.52 4.18 26.95
CA THR A 799 -18.89 4.83 25.79
C THR A 799 -19.08 4.04 24.50
N THR A 800 -19.28 4.71 23.37
CA THR A 800 -19.29 4.08 22.04
C THR A 800 -17.88 3.88 21.47
N ALA A 801 -16.84 4.42 22.12
CA ALA A 801 -15.45 4.29 21.73
C ALA A 801 -14.98 2.84 21.73
N THR A 802 -14.09 2.47 20.80
CA THR A 802 -13.64 1.08 20.55
C THR A 802 -12.20 0.81 21.00
N THR A 803 -11.51 1.80 21.59
CA THR A 803 -10.06 1.78 21.80
C THR A 803 -9.64 1.76 23.28
N ASP A 804 -10.58 1.54 24.20
CA ASP A 804 -10.25 1.47 25.63
C ASP A 804 -9.48 0.17 25.93
N PRO A 805 -8.46 0.20 26.81
CA PRO A 805 -7.73 -1.00 27.22
C PRO A 805 -8.64 -1.94 28.01
N ALA A 806 -8.52 -3.24 27.76
CA ALA A 806 -9.24 -4.27 28.51
C ALA A 806 -8.92 -4.18 30.01
N GLY A 807 -9.95 -4.18 30.84
CA GLY A 807 -9.85 -4.08 32.29
C GLY A 807 -10.95 -4.86 33.00
N ALA A 808 -11.04 -4.65 34.31
CA ALA A 808 -12.11 -5.19 35.14
C ALA A 808 -12.39 -4.27 36.33
N ASP A 809 -13.66 -4.04 36.64
CA ASP A 809 -14.09 -3.35 37.84
C ASP A 809 -14.65 -4.34 38.87
N THR A 810 -14.49 -4.02 40.15
CA THR A 810 -14.98 -4.86 41.24
C THR A 810 -16.45 -4.57 41.52
N ILE A 811 -17.27 -5.62 41.63
CA ILE A 811 -18.64 -5.58 42.12
C ILE A 811 -18.62 -5.92 43.63
N ALA A 812 -19.16 -5.03 44.45
CA ALA A 812 -19.17 -5.18 45.91
C ALA A 812 -19.99 -6.39 46.39
N SER A 813 -19.68 -6.87 47.60
CA SER A 813 -20.43 -7.93 48.29
C SER A 813 -21.87 -7.50 48.62
N ALA A 814 -22.81 -8.45 48.63
CA ALA A 814 -24.16 -8.25 49.15
C ALA A 814 -24.21 -8.27 50.70
N ASP A 815 -23.05 -8.44 51.36
CA ASP A 815 -22.84 -8.59 52.80
C ASP A 815 -23.63 -9.77 53.40
N GLY A 816 -23.86 -10.83 52.60
CA GLY A 816 -24.65 -12.01 52.99
C GLY A 816 -26.15 -11.75 53.11
N VAL A 817 -26.62 -10.57 52.72
CA VAL A 817 -28.04 -10.19 52.71
C VAL A 817 -28.60 -10.36 51.30
N ASN A 818 -29.86 -10.79 51.19
CA ASN A 818 -30.55 -10.81 49.90
C ASN A 818 -30.88 -9.38 49.44
N ARG A 819 -30.26 -8.96 48.33
CA ARG A 819 -30.43 -7.65 47.67
C ARG A 819 -31.09 -7.79 46.29
N ASP A 820 -31.79 -8.90 46.05
CA ASP A 820 -32.50 -9.13 44.79
C ASP A 820 -33.51 -7.99 44.51
N GLY A 821 -33.38 -7.40 43.34
CA GLY A 821 -34.21 -6.29 42.87
C GLY A 821 -33.86 -4.92 43.46
N THR A 822 -32.94 -4.83 44.42
CA THR A 822 -32.57 -3.58 45.11
C THR A 822 -31.06 -3.32 45.03
N PRO A 823 -30.60 -2.35 44.21
CA PRO A 823 -29.18 -2.00 44.12
C PRO A 823 -28.55 -1.74 45.48
N TYR A 824 -27.42 -2.39 45.74
CA TYR A 824 -26.64 -2.22 46.97
C TYR A 824 -25.17 -2.05 46.62
N ARG A 825 -24.63 -0.85 46.89
CA ARG A 825 -23.28 -0.44 46.48
C ARG A 825 -22.95 -0.82 45.02
N PRO A 826 -23.82 -0.47 44.05
CA PRO A 826 -23.63 -0.87 42.67
C PRO A 826 -22.36 -0.23 42.09
N THR A 827 -21.70 -0.96 41.20
CA THR A 827 -20.80 -0.37 40.21
C THR A 827 -21.67 0.31 39.17
N VAL A 828 -21.48 1.60 38.97
CA VAL A 828 -22.36 2.44 38.14
C VAL A 828 -21.59 2.87 36.88
N TYR A 829 -22.21 2.68 35.71
CA TYR A 829 -21.75 3.20 34.44
C TYR A 829 -22.78 4.16 33.86
N GLU A 830 -22.36 5.35 33.44
CA GLU A 830 -23.28 6.36 32.89
C GLU A 830 -22.80 6.93 31.56
N VAL A 831 -23.77 7.32 30.74
CA VAL A 831 -23.61 8.26 29.64
C VAL A 831 -24.70 9.33 29.74
N LYS A 832 -24.31 10.60 29.60
CA LYS A 832 -25.22 11.75 29.65
C LYS A 832 -25.37 12.35 28.25
N LYS A 833 -26.35 13.24 28.10
CA LYS A 833 -26.54 14.06 26.89
C LYS A 833 -26.86 13.20 25.66
N VAL A 834 -27.55 12.08 25.90
CA VAL A 834 -27.99 11.16 24.87
C VAL A 834 -29.24 11.73 24.22
N ASN A 835 -29.23 11.78 22.89
CA ASN A 835 -30.39 12.13 22.09
C ASN A 835 -30.76 10.92 21.23
N GLY A 836 -32.04 10.58 21.13
CA GLY A 836 -32.45 9.43 20.33
C GLY A 836 -33.95 9.19 20.33
N LYS A 837 -34.44 8.59 19.24
CA LYS A 837 -35.83 8.13 19.17
C LYS A 837 -35.88 6.63 19.42
N VAL A 838 -36.90 6.18 20.15
CA VAL A 838 -37.10 4.75 20.38
C VAL A 838 -37.25 4.06 19.02
N ALA A 839 -36.38 3.11 18.73
CA ALA A 839 -36.45 2.32 17.51
C ALA A 839 -37.60 1.32 17.62
N ALA A 840 -38.45 1.24 16.58
CA ALA A 840 -39.62 0.36 16.61
C ALA A 840 -39.21 -1.10 16.82
N GLY A 841 -39.77 -1.74 17.85
CA GLY A 841 -39.47 -3.13 18.20
C GLY A 841 -38.11 -3.37 18.87
N ALA A 842 -37.32 -2.33 19.16
CA ALA A 842 -36.07 -2.45 19.90
C ALA A 842 -36.32 -2.58 21.41
N ALA A 843 -35.46 -3.34 22.09
CA ALA A 843 -35.46 -3.50 23.54
C ALA A 843 -34.06 -3.28 24.10
N THR A 844 -33.97 -2.93 25.38
CA THR A 844 -32.71 -2.88 26.12
C THR A 844 -32.05 -4.26 26.08
N ALA A 845 -30.79 -4.30 25.66
CA ALA A 845 -30.00 -5.52 25.62
C ALA A 845 -28.63 -5.27 26.24
N PHE A 846 -28.02 -6.28 26.85
CA PHE A 846 -26.66 -6.18 27.36
C PHE A 846 -25.96 -7.53 27.26
N ARG A 847 -24.65 -7.48 27.10
CA ARG A 847 -23.77 -8.63 27.27
C ARG A 847 -22.67 -8.20 28.21
N LEU A 848 -22.62 -8.79 29.39
CA LEU A 848 -21.60 -8.52 30.40
C LEU A 848 -20.78 -9.78 30.61
N ARG A 849 -19.50 -9.60 30.94
CA ARG A 849 -18.60 -10.67 31.34
C ARG A 849 -18.33 -10.51 32.82
N VAL A 850 -18.78 -11.45 33.63
CA VAL A 850 -18.65 -11.41 35.10
C VAL A 850 -17.80 -12.58 35.58
N ASP A 851 -17.05 -12.39 36.65
CA ASP A 851 -16.18 -13.43 37.22
C ASP A 851 -16.32 -13.42 38.76
N ALA A 852 -16.74 -14.53 39.35
CA ALA A 852 -16.85 -14.71 40.79
C ALA A 852 -15.55 -15.26 41.42
N GLY A 853 -14.58 -15.66 40.60
CA GLY A 853 -13.46 -16.49 40.99
C GLY A 853 -13.96 -17.77 41.63
N THR A 854 -13.33 -18.19 42.71
CA THR A 854 -13.72 -19.41 43.45
C THR A 854 -14.82 -19.21 44.50
N LYS A 855 -15.51 -18.05 44.50
CA LYS A 855 -16.49 -17.70 45.53
C LYS A 855 -17.86 -18.29 45.22
N VAL A 856 -18.44 -18.99 46.20
CA VAL A 856 -19.75 -19.65 46.06
C VAL A 856 -20.88 -18.67 46.34
N GLY A 857 -21.95 -18.77 45.55
CA GLY A 857 -23.23 -18.09 45.83
C GLY A 857 -23.24 -16.60 45.52
N LEU A 858 -22.37 -16.13 44.61
CA LEU A 858 -22.46 -14.77 44.08
C LEU A 858 -23.49 -14.72 42.95
N ALA A 859 -24.19 -13.59 42.86
CA ALA A 859 -25.21 -13.39 41.84
C ALA A 859 -25.25 -11.93 41.37
N PRO A 860 -24.43 -11.52 40.39
CA PRO A 860 -24.52 -10.19 39.79
C PRO A 860 -25.91 -9.92 39.22
N GLN A 861 -26.41 -8.70 39.42
CA GLN A 861 -27.70 -8.24 38.96
C GLN A 861 -27.55 -6.85 38.33
N VAL A 862 -28.34 -6.60 37.30
CA VAL A 862 -28.29 -5.40 36.47
C VAL A 862 -29.57 -4.60 36.56
N ARG A 863 -29.42 -3.27 36.62
CA ARG A 863 -30.49 -2.30 36.38
C ARG A 863 -30.04 -1.29 35.34
N VAL A 864 -30.90 -1.02 34.36
CA VAL A 864 -30.72 0.04 33.37
C VAL A 864 -31.77 1.11 33.60
N SER A 865 -31.34 2.35 33.74
CA SER A 865 -32.22 3.50 34.01
C SER A 865 -32.03 4.58 32.94
N TYR A 866 -33.14 5.19 32.51
CA TYR A 866 -33.21 6.23 31.50
C TYR A 866 -33.88 7.46 32.10
N ASP A 867 -33.13 8.55 32.13
CA ASP A 867 -33.62 9.91 32.32
C ASP A 867 -33.81 10.47 30.91
N LEU A 868 -35.05 10.63 30.48
CA LEU A 868 -35.38 10.97 29.10
C LEU A 868 -35.08 12.44 28.80
N THR A 869 -34.99 13.30 29.81
CA THR A 869 -34.93 14.76 29.65
C THR A 869 -33.64 15.40 30.15
N GLY A 870 -32.80 14.64 30.86
CA GLY A 870 -31.56 15.13 31.46
C GLY A 870 -31.77 15.92 32.75
N ASP A 871 -32.94 15.82 33.39
CA ASP A 871 -33.30 16.58 34.60
C ASP A 871 -32.78 15.95 35.90
N GLY A 872 -32.15 14.78 35.81
CA GLY A 872 -31.61 14.02 36.94
C GLY A 872 -32.61 13.05 37.57
N THR A 873 -33.82 12.92 37.03
CA THR A 873 -34.82 11.92 37.45
C THR A 873 -34.95 10.81 36.40
N PHE A 874 -35.00 9.55 36.84
CA PHE A 874 -35.13 8.42 35.92
C PHE A 874 -36.60 8.13 35.60
N ASP A 875 -37.03 8.43 34.38
CA ASP A 875 -38.39 8.18 33.88
C ASP A 875 -38.67 6.69 33.65
N ARG A 876 -37.64 5.92 33.33
CA ARG A 876 -37.74 4.50 32.99
C ARG A 876 -36.62 3.72 33.65
N THR A 877 -36.98 2.65 34.36
CA THR A 877 -36.01 1.74 34.98
C THR A 877 -36.37 0.30 34.66
N GLU A 878 -35.37 -0.49 34.29
CA GLU A 878 -35.47 -1.91 33.97
C GLU A 878 -34.48 -2.68 34.83
N THR A 879 -34.99 -3.47 35.78
CA THR A 879 -34.19 -4.38 36.61
C THR A 879 -34.31 -5.79 36.04
N PHE A 880 -33.18 -6.41 35.73
CA PHE A 880 -33.12 -7.77 35.19
C PHE A 880 -32.90 -8.78 36.32
N ARG A 881 -33.31 -10.04 36.11
CA ARG A 881 -33.04 -11.10 37.11
C ARG A 881 -31.54 -11.27 37.30
N TYR A 882 -31.11 -11.61 38.51
CA TYR A 882 -29.70 -11.87 38.76
C TYR A 882 -29.18 -13.07 37.95
N PHE A 883 -27.88 -13.11 37.71
CA PHE A 883 -27.18 -14.23 37.10
C PHE A 883 -26.36 -14.96 38.15
N ALA A 884 -26.64 -16.24 38.39
CA ALA A 884 -25.87 -17.05 39.33
C ALA A 884 -24.56 -17.50 38.65
N THR A 885 -23.42 -17.05 39.19
CA THR A 885 -22.09 -17.40 38.70
C THR A 885 -21.62 -18.74 39.25
N ASP A 886 -20.87 -19.49 38.45
CA ASP A 886 -20.15 -20.67 38.89
C ASP A 886 -18.90 -20.29 39.73
N PRO A 887 -18.56 -21.04 40.80
CA PRO A 887 -17.40 -20.75 41.64
C PRO A 887 -16.08 -21.25 40.99
N VAL A 888 -15.83 -20.84 39.75
CA VAL A 888 -14.61 -21.15 38.99
C VAL A 888 -13.99 -19.86 38.45
N ASN A 889 -12.65 -19.82 38.36
CA ASN A 889 -11.98 -18.68 37.74
C ASN A 889 -12.32 -18.62 36.25
N GLY A 890 -12.68 -17.42 35.77
CA GLY A 890 -12.94 -17.17 34.37
C GLY A 890 -14.22 -16.36 34.15
N TRP A 891 -14.24 -15.67 33.02
CA TRP A 891 -15.38 -14.83 32.65
C TRP A 891 -16.58 -15.66 32.20
N GLU A 892 -17.71 -15.46 32.87
CA GLU A 892 -19.03 -15.98 32.51
C GLU A 892 -19.86 -14.89 31.81
N GLU A 893 -20.76 -15.29 30.93
CA GLU A 893 -21.59 -14.35 30.17
C GLU A 893 -22.94 -14.11 30.85
N TYR A 894 -23.20 -12.87 31.22
CA TYR A 894 -24.48 -12.40 31.74
C TYR A 894 -25.16 -11.51 30.70
N THR A 895 -26.33 -11.94 30.21
CA THR A 895 -27.12 -11.19 29.20
C THR A 895 -28.55 -10.93 29.66
N GLN A 896 -29.26 -10.07 28.93
CA GLN A 896 -30.69 -9.80 29.18
C GLN A 896 -31.60 -11.03 29.04
N ALA A 897 -31.10 -12.16 28.50
CA ALA A 897 -31.86 -13.39 28.31
C ALA A 897 -32.44 -13.98 29.62
N VAL A 898 -31.89 -13.61 30.78
CA VAL A 898 -32.45 -13.94 32.11
C VAL A 898 -33.85 -13.33 32.34
N GLY A 899 -34.23 -12.35 31.52
CA GLY A 899 -35.49 -11.63 31.56
C GLY A 899 -35.54 -10.49 32.59
N ALA A 900 -36.44 -9.54 32.33
CA ALA A 900 -36.74 -8.47 33.28
C ALA A 900 -37.43 -9.03 34.53
N GLN A 901 -36.96 -8.59 35.71
CA GLN A 901 -37.61 -8.82 36.99
C GLN A 901 -38.65 -7.75 37.27
N ALA A 902 -38.29 -6.49 37.04
CA ALA A 902 -39.15 -5.33 37.26
C ALA A 902 -38.87 -4.24 36.26
N THR A 903 -39.92 -3.54 35.87
CA THR A 903 -39.88 -2.54 34.81
C THR A 903 -40.87 -1.44 35.18
N THR A 904 -40.39 -0.21 35.35
CA THR A 904 -41.21 0.94 35.75
C THR A 904 -41.07 2.07 34.74
N GLY A 905 -42.14 2.83 34.52
CA GLY A 905 -42.15 3.93 33.54
C GLY A 905 -42.25 3.45 32.10
N SER A 906 -42.03 4.35 31.12
CA SER A 906 -42.11 4.05 29.69
C SER A 906 -40.92 4.66 28.95
N LEU A 907 -40.45 4.00 27.88
CA LEU A 907 -39.47 4.61 26.98
C LEU A 907 -40.15 5.77 26.22
N GLY A 908 -39.43 6.88 26.05
CA GLY A 908 -39.85 8.06 25.28
C GLY A 908 -38.67 8.61 24.49
N GLU A 909 -38.79 9.77 23.85
CA GLU A 909 -37.62 10.38 23.19
C GLU A 909 -36.56 10.77 24.23
N LEU A 910 -35.30 10.38 24.00
CA LEU A 910 -34.16 10.90 24.76
C LEU A 910 -33.81 12.28 24.21
N LYS A 911 -33.85 13.30 25.07
CA LYS A 911 -33.46 14.69 24.79
C LYS A 911 -32.48 15.16 25.84
N ASN A 912 -31.20 15.19 25.50
CA ASN A 912 -30.10 15.41 26.44
C ASN A 912 -30.15 14.47 27.67
N GLY A 913 -30.73 13.28 27.50
CA GLY A 913 -31.02 12.35 28.57
C GLY A 913 -29.79 11.63 29.12
N THR A 914 -29.98 10.92 30.23
CA THR A 914 -28.94 10.10 30.87
C THR A 914 -29.34 8.62 30.82
N VAL A 915 -28.42 7.76 30.38
CA VAL A 915 -28.55 6.30 30.51
C VAL A 915 -27.56 5.82 31.57
N ARG A 916 -28.06 5.09 32.56
CA ARG A 916 -27.29 4.50 33.65
C ARG A 916 -27.41 2.98 33.64
N LEU A 917 -26.29 2.30 33.77
CA LEU A 917 -26.18 0.88 34.06
C LEU A 917 -25.66 0.70 35.49
N GLU A 918 -26.40 -0.01 36.34
CA GLU A 918 -26.01 -0.37 37.70
C GLU A 918 -25.79 -1.88 37.78
N ILE A 919 -24.67 -2.30 38.35
CA ILE A 919 -24.32 -3.71 38.56
C ILE A 919 -24.01 -3.94 40.03
N TRP A 920 -24.69 -4.87 40.69
CA TRP A 920 -24.43 -5.25 42.09
C TRP A 920 -24.55 -6.74 42.29
N ASN A 921 -23.93 -7.29 43.34
CA ASN A 921 -24.25 -8.66 43.76
C ASN A 921 -25.58 -8.66 44.52
N ALA A 922 -26.58 -9.36 43.99
CA ALA A 922 -27.87 -9.59 44.64
C ALA A 922 -27.77 -10.57 45.81
N LEU A 923 -26.85 -11.53 45.73
CA LEU A 923 -26.62 -12.57 46.73
C LEU A 923 -25.12 -12.73 47.02
N GLY A 924 -24.81 -13.35 48.15
CA GLY A 924 -23.46 -13.76 48.52
C GLY A 924 -22.74 -12.80 49.47
N ASN A 925 -21.59 -13.25 49.98
CA ASN A 925 -20.78 -12.51 50.96
C ASN A 925 -19.35 -12.19 50.44
N GLY A 926 -19.17 -12.16 49.13
CA GLY A 926 -17.89 -11.89 48.48
C GLY A 926 -18.02 -10.93 47.31
N THR A 927 -16.90 -10.40 46.84
CA THR A 927 -16.84 -9.55 45.63
C THR A 927 -16.77 -10.39 44.36
N SER A 928 -17.32 -9.88 43.26
CA SER A 928 -17.13 -10.40 41.89
C SER A 928 -16.50 -9.31 41.01
N GLN A 929 -16.17 -9.62 39.76
CA GLN A 929 -15.65 -8.66 38.78
C GLN A 929 -16.57 -8.55 37.58
N VAL A 930 -16.54 -7.40 36.90
CA VAL A 930 -17.11 -7.20 35.56
C VAL A 930 -16.02 -6.71 34.63
N GLN A 931 -15.92 -7.29 33.43
CA GLN A 931 -14.95 -6.90 32.42
C GLN A 931 -15.29 -5.53 31.83
N THR A 932 -14.28 -4.71 31.58
CA THR A 932 -14.38 -3.36 30.98
C THR A 932 -13.43 -3.23 29.79
N GLY A 933 -13.64 -2.22 28.95
CA GLY A 933 -12.75 -1.88 27.83
C GLY A 933 -12.69 -2.95 26.73
N THR A 934 -13.72 -3.78 26.58
CA THR A 934 -13.79 -4.78 25.51
C THR A 934 -15.15 -4.81 24.84
N ASP A 935 -15.19 -5.33 23.61
CA ASP A 935 -16.45 -5.58 22.89
C ASP A 935 -17.29 -6.67 23.55
N ALA A 936 -16.72 -7.45 24.47
CA ALA A 936 -17.42 -8.52 25.18
C ALA A 936 -18.32 -8.00 26.32
N ALA A 937 -18.13 -6.75 26.77
CA ALA A 937 -18.94 -6.12 27.82
C ALA A 937 -19.63 -4.83 27.32
N VAL A 938 -20.90 -4.94 26.91
CA VAL A 938 -21.68 -3.87 26.27
C VAL A 938 -23.11 -3.75 26.78
N LEU A 939 -23.63 -2.53 26.77
CA LEU A 939 -25.05 -2.17 26.89
C LEU A 939 -25.54 -1.63 25.54
N ARG A 940 -26.58 -2.23 24.98
CA ARG A 940 -27.30 -1.71 23.82
C ARG A 940 -28.66 -1.15 24.22
N ILE A 941 -28.88 0.13 23.94
CA ILE A 941 -30.13 0.84 24.26
C ILE A 941 -31.12 0.78 23.08
N PRO A 942 -32.44 0.84 23.33
CA PRO A 942 -33.48 0.71 22.29
C PRO A 942 -33.73 2.00 21.48
N TYR A 943 -32.66 2.72 21.11
CA TYR A 943 -32.73 4.02 20.44
C TYR A 943 -31.96 4.02 19.11
N GLN A 944 -32.30 4.95 18.22
CA GLN A 944 -31.63 5.23 16.94
C GLN A 944 -31.45 6.72 16.72
#